data_AF-A0A1C0ZTQ6-F1
#
_entry.id   AF-A0A1C0ZTQ6-F1
#
_cell.length_a   1.000
_cell.length_b   1.000
_cell.length_c   1.000
_cell.angle_alpha   90.00
_cell.angle_beta   90.00
_cell.angle_gamma   90.00
#
_symmetry.space_group_name_H-M   'P 1'
#
loop_
_entity.id
_entity.type
_entity.pdbx_description
1 polymer ?
#
loop_
_entity_poly.entity_id
_entity_poly.type
_entity_poly.pdbx_seq_one_letter_code
_entity_poly.pdbx_strand_id
1 'polypeptide(L)'
;MTIEEVLNSRSDDGNMATKLLLLLKEICEHATQHLKLVIQQLPEFDLHDASHSNIVVRNMEALLRDKVGELTSYELFLLQMSGYLHDCAMALPTWELNLLKMTEGMGDFVHNDLGKSFANDGNPPYKLSYAIELVESIKSQLYVDFEKVKDFIFSIQSESEMQRDLAQRLIDYQQFRNGYTDELKKKANGTSLNEYLELSDLIRYEFIRQTHPLRVEKYIRNLASLFRARLGGVWGDKLAKDLAKICRSHGEPMDYVKDLEEHTAYHGTESANLQFIAVILRLADILHFSHDRAPQSLFIEKMISSKESLLHWKAKFQGINYSLDEFDSNERIKIKYMAYCDEPSLYYFIHEYLDWVDEEIENYFRFIHDLEYSVQTRHLAHKYILNIANIVDRSQVQYDDSKFTPVPNMKFTLEQNKILELLMGVGLYKDKFLCLRELYQNALDACRCMIAIFSNQSGSVRGKIEFGLGISMEDGRQRTYIYCLDNGVGMDKHKITNYFLKIGKSFYKSKEFQKQNAELRSNFKPTSQFGIGILSCFMIGDKLEVTTKSLAVDGTSDHPIRFSIDGPHEKFYYMTPDVLDLEKIGHHGTLIKVYLSGDVAVYDHKIDSLPLMIHGGESQDFMRHRPVLYEKWNAHIYNLVNNSVAIPHENVDVSIAINGGTIEKIIPWGTPINLSMYPSKDVELVYESHRYLSDGYKVLDDYLKVKDFIDIQEYNVYLDDVEYRFLLSLPLPGIPEVNYRVLTFEPVLKKSHAVFVDGIVVDGSSLRTHELTQIGTLNFVGMERPQLSVDRNSITSVPKVIEESISKLPNEVAGKIVFEISRHIAKHKLKPDSTEMKLMWNYIFHKFYKLDNWLVGQLAIIPEVDMILDDLSSFSEKKKVSVTDVVSSQHLLLKQFDGRLLEPTGQLVFLGKVAEADFVEIEDDNVHITSSSFYNIINSTRQYGPEQTLPLVIKADNWGGIYSQYDLVTRLWPIIPASLYNRLMHDYEIKDITARSKSVAESSNSITGLAGIDPAQVHPRLGMFSSERDIMGRKQNRVNNFDKSANKFWLFELNQHGQLVRKQKQDFVLFGFISPRQMNEDEILLLEEIKKEDPEYYNGVQSGWSFLILGSTAEFVIFPGIVDRAAIVAAIKPSFWKKAEGIQYLFTDGTVLERVQ
;
A
#
# COMPACT_ATOMS: atom_id res chain seq x y z
N MET A 1 62.49 25.58 9.89
CA MET A 1 63.34 24.38 9.71
C MET A 1 62.42 23.19 9.67
N THR A 2 62.58 22.31 8.70
CA THR A 2 61.80 21.06 8.59
C THR A 2 62.15 20.10 9.74
N ILE A 3 61.32 19.09 9.99
CA ILE A 3 61.58 18.05 10.99
C ILE A 3 62.93 17.36 10.70
N GLU A 4 63.17 17.03 9.42
CA GLU A 4 64.43 16.40 8.99
C GLU A 4 65.63 17.35 9.13
N GLU A 5 65.49 18.64 8.79
CA GLU A 5 66.55 19.64 8.97
C GLU A 5 66.95 19.79 10.44
N VAL A 6 65.98 19.84 11.36
CA VAL A 6 66.27 19.94 12.79
C VAL A 6 66.95 18.66 13.29
N LEU A 7 66.46 17.48 12.90
CA LEU A 7 67.08 16.20 13.28
C LEU A 7 68.51 16.08 12.73
N ASN A 8 68.74 16.53 11.49
CA ASN A 8 70.05 16.55 10.86
C ASN A 8 71.00 17.58 11.52
N SER A 9 70.51 18.74 11.92
CA SER A 9 71.31 19.77 12.63
C SER A 9 71.81 19.29 14.00
N ARG A 10 71.12 18.31 14.59
CA ARG A 10 71.50 17.67 15.86
C ARG A 10 72.41 16.45 15.66
N SER A 11 72.72 16.08 14.43
CA SER A 11 73.53 14.91 14.11
C SER A 11 75.02 15.24 14.12
N ASP A 12 75.76 14.62 15.03
CA ASP A 12 77.23 14.66 15.15
C ASP A 12 77.76 13.22 15.29
N ASP A 13 79.04 13.01 14.93
CA ASP A 13 79.69 11.69 14.82
C ASP A 13 79.28 10.69 15.93
N GLY A 14 78.43 9.71 15.56
CA GLY A 14 78.02 8.59 16.40
C GLY A 14 76.95 8.86 17.45
N ASN A 15 76.36 10.06 17.51
CA ASN A 15 75.31 10.40 18.47
C ASN A 15 73.94 9.77 18.11
N MET A 16 72.97 9.87 19.03
CA MET A 16 71.66 9.22 18.85
C MET A 16 70.86 9.79 17.68
N ALA A 17 70.89 11.11 17.46
CA ALA A 17 70.20 11.77 16.36
C ALA A 17 70.68 11.24 14.99
N THR A 18 71.98 11.02 14.83
CA THR A 18 72.57 10.42 13.62
C THR A 18 72.00 9.02 13.36
N LYS A 19 71.90 8.18 14.40
CA LYS A 19 71.34 6.82 14.27
C LYS A 19 69.85 6.82 13.91
N LEU A 20 69.07 7.72 14.52
CA LEU A 20 67.65 7.90 14.21
C LEU A 20 67.45 8.37 12.76
N LEU A 21 68.25 9.35 12.30
CA LEU A 21 68.18 9.87 10.93
C LEU A 21 68.50 8.80 9.88
N LEU A 22 69.54 7.99 10.10
CA LEU A 22 69.90 6.90 9.18
C LEU A 22 68.80 5.82 9.10
N LEU A 23 68.24 5.44 10.26
CA LEU A 23 67.12 4.48 10.33
C LEU A 23 65.86 5.01 9.63
N LEU A 24 65.56 6.30 9.82
CA LEU A 24 64.44 6.98 9.18
C LEU A 24 64.55 6.94 7.66
N LYS A 25 65.73 7.28 7.11
CA LYS A 25 65.97 7.24 5.66
C LYS A 25 65.81 5.84 5.07
N GLU A 26 66.37 4.83 5.74
CA GLU A 26 66.25 3.42 5.33
C GLU A 26 64.78 2.99 5.25
N ILE A 27 63.98 3.23 6.31
CA ILE A 27 62.59 2.76 6.34
C ILE A 27 61.69 3.58 5.40
N CYS A 28 61.87 4.90 5.31
CA CYS A 28 61.05 5.75 4.43
C CYS A 28 61.21 5.39 2.96
N GLU A 29 62.41 4.96 2.53
CA GLU A 29 62.65 4.48 1.18
C GLU A 29 61.83 3.20 0.88
N HIS A 30 61.84 2.23 1.80
CA HIS A 30 61.05 1.01 1.65
C HIS A 30 59.54 1.28 1.71
N ALA A 31 59.08 2.14 2.62
CA ALA A 31 57.68 2.56 2.72
C ALA A 31 57.20 3.23 1.41
N THR A 32 58.01 4.12 0.85
CA THR A 32 57.73 4.80 -0.42
C THR A 32 57.53 3.84 -1.58
N GLN A 33 58.33 2.76 -1.67
CA GLN A 33 58.14 1.76 -2.72
C GLN A 33 56.88 0.92 -2.49
N HIS A 34 56.57 0.59 -1.24
CA HIS A 34 55.40 -0.22 -0.88
C HIS A 34 54.08 0.52 -1.12
N LEU A 35 53.99 1.80 -0.74
CA LEU A 35 52.78 2.62 -0.91
C LEU A 35 52.35 2.78 -2.38
N LYS A 36 53.25 2.63 -3.35
CA LYS A 36 52.89 2.62 -4.79
C LYS A 36 51.89 1.52 -5.15
N LEU A 37 51.86 0.43 -4.39
CA LEU A 37 50.95 -0.68 -4.61
C LEU A 37 49.50 -0.33 -4.28
N VAL A 38 49.25 0.71 -3.46
CA VAL A 38 47.88 1.13 -3.09
C VAL A 38 47.06 1.46 -4.34
N ILE A 39 47.65 2.18 -5.30
CA ILE A 39 46.97 2.58 -6.55
C ILE A 39 46.49 1.34 -7.34
N GLN A 40 47.29 0.28 -7.36
CA GLN A 40 46.98 -0.96 -8.08
C GLN A 40 45.96 -1.84 -7.33
N GLN A 41 46.05 -1.89 -6.00
CA GLN A 41 45.26 -2.82 -5.19
C GLN A 41 43.91 -2.25 -4.75
N LEU A 42 43.80 -0.92 -4.67
CA LEU A 42 42.63 -0.16 -4.26
C LEU A 42 42.26 0.85 -5.36
N PRO A 43 41.80 0.39 -6.54
CA PRO A 43 41.51 1.26 -7.68
C PRO A 43 40.43 2.31 -7.39
N GLU A 44 39.47 2.03 -6.50
CA GLU A 44 38.39 2.96 -6.14
C GLU A 44 38.88 4.20 -5.35
N PHE A 45 40.07 4.15 -4.74
CA PHE A 45 40.57 5.18 -3.82
C PHE A 45 41.52 6.17 -4.50
N ASP A 46 41.57 7.39 -3.97
CA ASP A 46 42.49 8.44 -4.42
C ASP A 46 43.94 8.17 -3.96
N LEU A 47 44.88 9.08 -4.22
CA LEU A 47 46.30 8.85 -3.96
C LEU A 47 46.60 8.70 -2.46
N HIS A 48 47.23 7.58 -2.11
CA HIS A 48 47.80 7.27 -0.78
C HIS A 48 49.26 6.80 -0.95
N ASP A 49 50.00 7.46 -1.85
CA ASP A 49 51.40 7.15 -2.11
C ASP A 49 52.34 8.13 -1.37
N ALA A 50 53.64 8.08 -1.67
CA ALA A 50 54.61 8.96 -1.01
C ALA A 50 54.33 10.46 -1.20
N SER A 51 53.58 10.88 -2.22
CA SER A 51 53.16 12.28 -2.35
C SER A 51 52.23 12.69 -1.20
N HIS A 52 51.29 11.81 -0.82
CA HIS A 52 50.41 12.00 0.32
C HIS A 52 51.20 12.03 1.63
N SER A 53 52.07 11.06 1.89
CA SER A 53 52.91 11.05 3.11
C SER A 53 53.77 12.31 3.25
N ASN A 54 54.31 12.83 2.14
CA ASN A 54 55.07 14.09 2.14
C ASN A 54 54.20 15.29 2.53
N ILE A 55 52.96 15.35 2.07
CA ILE A 55 52.02 16.42 2.41
C ILE A 55 51.59 16.32 3.87
N VAL A 56 51.31 15.11 4.38
CA VAL A 56 51.02 14.90 5.81
C VAL A 56 52.17 15.41 6.67
N VAL A 57 53.42 15.06 6.37
CA VAL A 57 54.59 15.59 7.09
C VAL A 57 54.68 17.11 7.00
N ARG A 58 54.47 17.70 5.81
CA ARG A 58 54.45 19.16 5.64
C ARG A 58 53.35 19.83 6.45
N ASN A 59 52.18 19.20 6.59
CA ASN A 59 51.10 19.68 7.44
C ASN A 59 51.51 19.66 8.90
N MET A 60 52.16 18.59 9.37
CA MET A 60 52.73 18.55 10.73
C MET A 60 53.70 19.72 10.94
N GLU A 61 54.61 19.95 10.00
CA GLU A 61 55.58 21.06 10.05
C GLU A 61 54.91 22.44 10.04
N ALA A 62 53.87 22.62 9.23
CA ALA A 62 53.12 23.86 9.10
C ALA A 62 52.28 24.17 10.35
N LEU A 63 51.77 23.15 11.03
CA LEU A 63 51.06 23.28 12.30
C LEU A 63 52.03 23.57 13.45
N LEU A 64 53.21 22.94 13.46
CA LEU A 64 54.22 23.08 14.51
C LEU A 64 55.03 24.39 14.40
N ARG A 65 55.35 24.86 13.19
CA ARG A 65 56.18 26.05 12.91
C ARG A 65 57.47 26.11 13.76
N ASP A 66 57.56 27.06 14.69
CA ASP A 66 58.70 27.29 15.58
C ASP A 66 58.85 26.18 16.64
N LYS A 67 57.76 25.48 16.98
CA LYS A 67 57.75 24.37 17.94
C LYS A 67 58.56 23.16 17.48
N VAL A 68 58.81 23.00 16.18
CA VAL A 68 59.69 21.92 15.66
C VAL A 68 61.06 21.96 16.35
N GLY A 69 61.60 23.15 16.65
CA GLY A 69 62.88 23.31 17.32
C GLY A 69 62.87 22.89 18.80
N GLU A 70 61.71 22.90 19.46
CA GLU A 70 61.51 22.56 20.88
C GLU A 70 61.30 21.06 21.10
N LEU A 71 60.95 20.29 20.06
CA LEU A 71 60.72 18.84 20.14
C LEU A 71 62.02 18.05 20.32
N THR A 72 61.95 16.88 20.96
CA THR A 72 63.10 15.99 21.14
C THR A 72 63.44 15.25 19.85
N SER A 73 64.65 14.67 19.76
CA SER A 73 65.07 13.91 18.59
C SER A 73 64.19 12.67 18.38
N TYR A 74 63.66 12.08 19.46
CA TYR A 74 62.68 11.00 19.40
C TYR A 74 61.31 11.45 18.87
N GLU A 75 60.79 12.60 19.29
CA GLU A 75 59.51 13.12 18.79
C GLU A 75 59.58 13.49 17.31
N LEU A 76 60.67 14.15 16.89
CA LEU A 76 60.93 14.46 15.48
C LEU A 76 60.99 13.19 14.62
N PHE A 77 61.72 12.17 15.10
CA PHE A 77 61.77 10.87 14.44
C PHE A 77 60.38 10.22 14.35
N LEU A 78 59.62 10.18 15.44
CA LEU A 78 58.30 9.56 15.49
C LEU A 78 57.28 10.27 14.60
N LEU A 79 57.26 11.61 14.57
CA LEU A 79 56.40 12.39 13.67
C LEU A 79 56.67 12.05 12.21
N GLN A 80 57.94 12.15 11.78
CA GLN A 80 58.32 11.83 10.40
C GLN A 80 57.96 10.39 10.01
N MET A 81 58.33 9.43 10.87
CA MET A 81 58.08 8.02 10.62
C MET A 81 56.59 7.71 10.56
N SER A 82 55.79 8.34 11.42
CA SER A 82 54.34 8.12 11.44
C SER A 82 53.66 8.62 10.16
N GLY A 83 54.08 9.76 9.61
CA GLY A 83 53.58 10.29 8.34
C GLY A 83 53.84 9.36 7.14
N TYR A 84 54.94 8.62 7.14
CA TYR A 84 55.27 7.66 6.08
C TYR A 84 54.69 6.26 6.27
N LEU A 85 54.41 5.87 7.52
CA LEU A 85 54.06 4.50 7.84
C LEU A 85 52.57 4.26 8.07
N HIS A 86 51.78 5.26 8.48
CA HIS A 86 50.38 5.06 8.89
C HIS A 86 49.52 4.33 7.83
N ASP A 87 49.70 4.67 6.56
CA ASP A 87 49.00 4.07 5.42
C ASP A 87 49.68 2.84 4.80
N CYS A 88 50.86 2.42 5.28
CA CYS A 88 51.60 1.32 4.64
C CYS A 88 50.81 -0.01 4.59
N ALA A 89 49.83 -0.20 5.48
CA ALA A 89 48.97 -1.38 5.46
C ALA A 89 47.73 -1.25 4.55
N MET A 90 47.52 -0.11 3.88
CA MET A 90 46.55 0.01 2.78
C MET A 90 46.97 -0.85 1.58
N ALA A 91 48.28 -1.09 1.41
CA ALA A 91 48.81 -2.05 0.44
C ALA A 91 49.17 -3.38 1.11
N LEU A 92 48.78 -4.47 0.47
CA LEU A 92 49.10 -5.83 0.87
C LEU A 92 50.31 -6.39 0.11
N PRO A 93 51.18 -7.18 0.74
CA PRO A 93 52.10 -8.01 -0.01
C PRO A 93 51.32 -9.06 -0.81
N THR A 94 51.88 -9.46 -1.95
CA THR A 94 51.19 -10.31 -2.94
C THR A 94 50.62 -11.60 -2.37
N TRP A 95 51.32 -12.26 -1.44
CA TRP A 95 50.86 -13.52 -0.82
C TRP A 95 49.62 -13.33 0.06
N GLU A 96 49.49 -12.18 0.74
CA GLU A 96 48.33 -11.86 1.58
C GLU A 96 47.14 -11.52 0.69
N LEU A 97 47.33 -10.68 -0.34
CA LEU A 97 46.29 -10.34 -1.30
C LEU A 97 45.74 -11.57 -2.04
N ASN A 98 46.62 -12.46 -2.48
CA ASN A 98 46.23 -13.70 -3.15
C ASN A 98 45.42 -14.61 -2.22
N LEU A 99 45.81 -14.71 -0.94
CA LEU A 99 45.07 -15.49 0.05
C LEU A 99 43.64 -14.96 0.25
N LEU A 100 43.48 -13.64 0.33
CA LEU A 100 42.16 -13.02 0.42
C LEU A 100 41.34 -13.35 -0.82
N LYS A 101 41.87 -13.12 -2.03
CA LYS A 101 41.17 -13.42 -3.27
C LYS A 101 40.79 -14.90 -3.44
N MET A 102 41.62 -15.83 -2.98
CA MET A 102 41.35 -17.28 -3.09
C MET A 102 40.15 -17.76 -2.26
N THR A 103 39.77 -17.02 -1.20
CA THR A 103 38.58 -17.38 -0.40
C THR A 103 37.28 -16.78 -0.94
N GLU A 104 37.36 -15.87 -1.90
CA GLU A 104 36.20 -15.19 -2.46
C GLU A 104 35.46 -16.10 -3.44
N GLY A 105 34.14 -16.03 -3.40
CA GLY A 105 33.24 -16.70 -4.32
C GLY A 105 32.27 -17.70 -3.66
N MET A 106 31.24 -18.03 -4.43
CA MET A 106 30.21 -19.04 -4.11
C MET A 106 29.87 -19.83 -5.38
N GLY A 107 30.05 -21.15 -5.37
CA GLY A 107 29.80 -21.99 -6.54
C GLY A 107 30.73 -21.62 -7.71
N ASP A 108 30.16 -21.34 -8.88
CA ASP A 108 30.91 -20.94 -10.10
C ASP A 108 31.25 -19.44 -10.15
N PHE A 109 30.80 -18.64 -9.18
CA PHE A 109 31.05 -17.20 -9.10
C PHE A 109 32.40 -16.91 -8.41
N VAL A 110 33.49 -17.19 -9.11
CA VAL A 110 34.87 -17.00 -8.63
C VAL A 110 35.69 -16.21 -9.63
N HIS A 111 36.71 -15.52 -9.12
CA HIS A 111 37.76 -14.90 -9.92
C HIS A 111 38.63 -15.98 -10.61
N ASN A 112 38.81 -15.88 -11.94
CA ASN A 112 39.58 -16.85 -12.73
C ASN A 112 41.09 -16.57 -12.75
N ASP A 113 41.53 -15.47 -12.15
CA ASP A 113 42.90 -14.93 -12.23
C ASP A 113 43.93 -15.65 -11.33
N LEU A 114 43.52 -16.51 -10.38
CA LEU A 114 44.41 -17.07 -9.35
C LEU A 114 44.50 -18.60 -9.25
N GLY A 115 44.05 -19.36 -10.25
CA GLY A 115 44.09 -20.83 -10.19
C GLY A 115 42.99 -21.41 -9.29
N LYS A 116 43.32 -22.30 -8.33
CA LYS A 116 42.32 -22.97 -7.47
C LYS A 116 41.81 -22.07 -6.34
N SER A 117 40.67 -21.41 -6.54
CA SER A 117 39.88 -20.80 -5.46
C SER A 117 39.25 -21.88 -4.56
N PHE A 118 39.11 -21.57 -3.27
CA PHE A 118 38.40 -22.39 -2.29
C PHE A 118 37.11 -21.74 -1.75
N ALA A 119 36.69 -20.61 -2.34
CA ALA A 119 35.34 -20.04 -2.32
C ALA A 119 34.51 -20.34 -1.05
N ASN A 120 34.47 -19.39 -0.10
CA ASN A 120 33.82 -19.57 1.20
C ASN A 120 32.69 -18.57 1.49
N ASP A 121 32.19 -17.85 0.50
CA ASP A 121 31.16 -16.84 0.73
C ASP A 121 29.85 -17.51 1.20
N GLY A 122 29.29 -17.00 2.29
CA GLY A 122 28.07 -17.51 2.91
C GLY A 122 28.23 -18.79 3.75
N ASN A 123 29.46 -19.26 3.94
CA ASN A 123 29.79 -20.38 4.82
C ASN A 123 30.43 -19.89 6.13
N PRO A 124 30.32 -20.64 7.24
CA PRO A 124 31.00 -20.28 8.49
C PRO A 124 32.51 -20.06 8.27
N PRO A 125 33.14 -19.05 8.93
CA PRO A 125 34.57 -18.86 8.87
C PRO A 125 35.31 -20.11 9.37
N TYR A 126 36.49 -20.35 8.81
CA TYR A 126 37.30 -21.49 9.19
C TYR A 126 37.74 -21.44 10.65
N LYS A 127 37.92 -22.62 11.25
CA LYS A 127 38.61 -22.72 12.54
C LYS A 127 40.10 -22.51 12.31
N LEU A 128 40.77 -21.87 13.28
CA LEU A 128 42.21 -21.57 13.20
C LEU A 128 43.06 -22.80 12.84
N SER A 129 42.77 -23.97 13.41
CA SER A 129 43.51 -25.21 13.11
C SER A 129 43.42 -25.59 11.63
N TYR A 130 42.23 -25.51 11.03
CA TYR A 130 42.02 -25.82 9.62
C TYR A 130 42.62 -24.74 8.70
N ALA A 131 42.49 -23.47 9.07
CA ALA A 131 43.07 -22.38 8.29
C ALA A 131 44.61 -22.46 8.23
N ILE A 132 45.27 -22.89 9.32
CA ILE A 132 46.72 -23.14 9.33
C ILE A 132 47.08 -24.29 8.38
N GLU A 133 46.41 -25.44 8.49
CA GLU A 133 46.62 -26.59 7.59
C GLU A 133 46.39 -26.21 6.12
N LEU A 134 45.38 -25.38 5.85
CA LEU A 134 45.09 -24.88 4.51
C LEU A 134 46.25 -24.01 3.99
N VAL A 135 46.66 -22.99 4.74
CA VAL A 135 47.77 -22.09 4.37
C VAL A 135 49.06 -22.88 4.14
N GLU A 136 49.36 -23.87 4.98
CA GLU A 136 50.50 -24.78 4.78
C GLU A 136 50.39 -25.58 3.47
N SER A 137 49.20 -26.09 3.16
CA SER A 137 48.97 -26.90 1.95
C SER A 137 49.08 -26.09 0.65
N ILE A 138 48.74 -24.79 0.68
CA ILE A 138 48.76 -23.90 -0.49
C ILE A 138 49.98 -22.97 -0.53
N LYS A 139 50.94 -23.11 0.40
CA LYS A 139 52.04 -22.15 0.55
C LYS A 139 52.83 -21.90 -0.72
N SER A 140 53.08 -22.92 -1.55
CA SER A 140 53.79 -22.79 -2.83
C SER A 140 53.04 -21.94 -3.87
N GLN A 141 51.72 -21.75 -3.71
CA GLN A 141 50.90 -20.85 -4.53
C GLN A 141 50.87 -19.43 -3.96
N LEU A 142 51.02 -19.27 -2.64
CA LEU A 142 51.03 -17.98 -1.97
C LEU A 142 52.41 -17.31 -2.06
N TYR A 143 53.47 -18.04 -1.74
CA TYR A 143 54.86 -17.58 -1.80
C TYR A 143 55.79 -18.74 -2.22
N VAL A 144 56.62 -18.48 -3.23
CA VAL A 144 57.50 -19.52 -3.82
C VAL A 144 58.63 -19.91 -2.85
N ASP A 145 59.16 -18.94 -2.11
CA ASP A 145 60.30 -19.11 -1.20
C ASP A 145 60.13 -18.17 0.00
N PHE A 146 60.18 -18.72 1.22
CA PHE A 146 60.08 -17.94 2.45
C PHE A 146 61.28 -17.02 2.66
N GLU A 147 62.46 -17.35 2.12
CA GLU A 147 63.62 -16.45 2.23
C GLU A 147 63.39 -15.14 1.46
N LYS A 148 62.69 -15.18 0.32
CA LYS A 148 62.28 -13.96 -0.41
C LYS A 148 61.20 -13.16 0.32
N VAL A 149 60.37 -13.83 1.11
CA VAL A 149 59.36 -13.17 1.94
C VAL A 149 60.04 -12.36 3.05
N LYS A 150 61.14 -12.85 3.62
CA LYS A 150 61.92 -12.11 4.63
C LYS A 150 62.56 -10.82 4.11
N ASP A 151 62.80 -10.70 2.80
CA ASP A 151 63.32 -9.48 2.18
C ASP A 151 62.31 -8.31 2.25
N PHE A 152 61.02 -8.61 2.43
CA PHE A 152 60.02 -7.58 2.67
C PHE A 152 60.15 -7.02 4.08
N ILE A 153 60.37 -5.70 4.18
CA ILE A 153 60.75 -5.02 5.43
C ILE A 153 59.71 -5.24 6.56
N PHE A 154 58.42 -5.36 6.24
CA PHE A 154 57.36 -5.57 7.23
C PHE A 154 57.03 -7.05 7.50
N SER A 155 57.84 -7.98 6.98
CA SER A 155 57.56 -9.42 7.09
C SER A 155 57.80 -9.99 8.49
N ILE A 156 56.96 -10.96 8.85
CA ILE A 156 57.20 -11.85 9.99
C ILE A 156 58.40 -12.75 9.66
N GLN A 157 59.31 -12.90 10.63
CA GLN A 157 60.61 -13.54 10.41
C GLN A 157 60.59 -15.08 10.60
N SER A 158 59.50 -15.63 11.14
CA SER A 158 59.26 -17.06 11.31
C SER A 158 58.15 -17.56 10.37
N GLU A 159 58.42 -18.61 9.58
CA GLU A 159 57.46 -19.14 8.59
C GLU A 159 56.19 -19.63 9.29
N SER A 160 56.32 -20.29 10.44
CA SER A 160 55.18 -20.82 11.21
C SER A 160 54.34 -19.71 11.83
N GLU A 161 54.96 -18.62 12.30
CA GLU A 161 54.23 -17.45 12.82
C GLU A 161 53.53 -16.70 11.69
N MET A 162 54.18 -16.58 10.52
CA MET A 162 53.60 -15.99 9.32
C MET A 162 52.38 -16.78 8.85
N GLN A 163 52.48 -18.11 8.76
CA GLN A 163 51.38 -18.98 8.36
C GLN A 163 50.20 -18.86 9.33
N ARG A 164 50.47 -18.77 10.63
CA ARG A 164 49.44 -18.55 11.65
C ARG A 164 48.78 -17.17 11.54
N ASP A 165 49.54 -16.11 11.26
CA ASP A 165 49.00 -14.76 11.05
C ASP A 165 48.15 -14.69 9.77
N LEU A 166 48.60 -15.31 8.68
CA LEU A 166 47.83 -15.46 7.45
C LEU A 166 46.52 -16.22 7.68
N ALA A 167 46.57 -17.32 8.43
CA ALA A 167 45.38 -18.08 8.80
C ALA A 167 44.38 -17.24 9.61
N GLN A 168 44.86 -16.42 10.55
CA GLN A 168 43.98 -15.52 11.31
C GLN A 168 43.35 -14.44 10.42
N ARG A 169 44.14 -13.81 9.54
CA ARG A 169 43.63 -12.79 8.60
C ARG A 169 42.59 -13.35 7.63
N LEU A 170 42.79 -14.58 7.17
CA LEU A 170 41.81 -15.29 6.34
C LEU A 170 40.48 -15.43 7.09
N ILE A 171 40.52 -15.83 8.37
CA ILE A 171 39.32 -15.99 9.20
C ILE A 171 38.64 -14.64 9.42
N ASP A 172 39.40 -13.61 9.77
CA ASP A 172 38.87 -12.26 9.99
C ASP A 172 38.20 -11.74 8.70
N TYR A 173 38.80 -12.01 7.54
CA TYR A 173 38.24 -11.65 6.24
C TYR A 173 36.96 -12.43 5.92
N GLN A 174 36.95 -13.75 6.11
CA GLN A 174 35.74 -14.57 5.95
C GLN A 174 34.60 -14.09 6.86
N GLN A 175 34.92 -13.72 8.10
CA GLN A 175 33.94 -13.17 9.04
C GLN A 175 33.39 -11.82 8.56
N PHE A 176 34.25 -10.93 8.07
CA PHE A 176 33.84 -9.65 7.51
C PHE A 176 32.93 -9.83 6.28
N ARG A 177 33.34 -10.68 5.32
CA ARG A 177 32.57 -10.98 4.10
C ARG A 177 31.20 -11.58 4.40
N ASN A 178 31.08 -12.39 5.44
CA ASN A 178 29.81 -13.00 5.81
C ASN A 178 28.74 -11.96 6.24
N GLY A 179 29.13 -10.74 6.59
CA GLY A 179 28.19 -9.62 6.76
C GLY A 179 27.42 -9.26 5.49
N TYR A 180 27.96 -9.59 4.31
CA TYR A 180 27.40 -9.27 2.99
C TYR A 180 26.75 -10.49 2.31
N THR A 181 26.50 -11.58 3.05
CA THR A 181 26.03 -12.86 2.48
C THR A 181 24.75 -12.72 1.65
N ASP A 182 23.77 -11.95 2.12
CA ASP A 182 22.49 -11.80 1.43
C ASP A 182 22.62 -10.99 0.14
N GLU A 183 23.47 -9.97 0.12
CA GLU A 183 23.77 -9.16 -1.07
C GLU A 183 24.52 -9.99 -2.12
N LEU A 184 25.54 -10.72 -1.69
CA LEU A 184 26.31 -11.64 -2.54
C LEU A 184 25.40 -12.73 -3.14
N LYS A 185 24.51 -13.35 -2.34
CA LYS A 185 23.53 -14.33 -2.82
C LYS A 185 22.53 -13.73 -3.80
N LYS A 186 22.04 -12.52 -3.52
CA LYS A 186 21.11 -11.81 -4.41
C LYS A 186 21.75 -11.57 -5.77
N LYS A 187 23.02 -11.13 -5.79
CA LYS A 187 23.77 -10.91 -7.03
C LYS A 187 24.05 -12.21 -7.78
N ALA A 188 24.40 -13.29 -7.07
CA ALA A 188 24.63 -14.60 -7.67
C ALA A 188 23.35 -15.24 -8.27
N ASN A 189 22.18 -15.04 -7.64
CA ASN A 189 20.92 -15.64 -8.07
C ASN A 189 20.16 -14.84 -9.13
N GLY A 190 20.40 -13.53 -9.24
CA GLY A 190 19.59 -12.61 -10.05
C GLY A 190 20.30 -11.89 -11.20
N THR A 191 21.63 -11.98 -11.33
CA THR A 191 22.43 -11.08 -12.19
C THR A 191 23.67 -11.74 -12.82
N SER A 192 24.36 -11.02 -13.71
CA SER A 192 25.56 -11.49 -14.42
C SER A 192 26.79 -11.66 -13.51
N LEU A 193 27.73 -12.54 -13.88
CA LEU A 193 29.00 -12.79 -13.14
C LEU A 193 29.76 -11.50 -12.82
N ASN A 194 29.76 -10.52 -13.72
CA ASN A 194 30.48 -9.26 -13.52
C ASN A 194 30.00 -8.48 -12.30
N GLU A 195 28.69 -8.37 -12.08
CA GLU A 195 28.15 -7.62 -10.94
C GLU A 195 28.50 -8.26 -9.59
N TYR A 196 28.64 -9.59 -9.57
CA TYR A 196 29.13 -10.30 -8.39
C TYR A 196 30.60 -9.98 -8.11
N LEU A 197 31.45 -10.02 -9.15
CA LEU A 197 32.88 -9.76 -9.02
C LEU A 197 33.15 -8.30 -8.60
N GLU A 198 32.41 -7.33 -9.17
CA GLU A 198 32.47 -5.92 -8.75
C GLU A 198 32.14 -5.75 -7.26
N LEU A 199 31.05 -6.37 -6.77
CA LEU A 199 30.72 -6.35 -5.35
C LEU A 199 31.79 -7.06 -4.50
N SER A 200 32.32 -8.20 -4.97
CA SER A 200 33.37 -8.95 -4.28
C SER A 200 34.63 -8.12 -4.08
N ASP A 201 35.03 -7.38 -5.12
CA ASP A 201 36.17 -6.47 -5.11
C ASP A 201 35.96 -5.31 -4.13
N LEU A 202 34.78 -4.69 -4.14
CA LEU A 202 34.41 -3.62 -3.21
C LEU A 202 34.49 -4.08 -1.75
N ILE A 203 33.98 -5.28 -1.43
CA ILE A 203 34.06 -5.85 -0.07
C ILE A 203 35.53 -6.04 0.34
N ARG A 204 36.39 -6.49 -0.58
CA ARG A 204 37.83 -6.62 -0.29
C ARG A 204 38.46 -5.28 0.00
N TYR A 205 38.17 -4.26 -0.81
CA TYR A 205 38.74 -2.93 -0.63
C TYR A 205 38.32 -2.32 0.71
N GLU A 206 37.06 -2.48 1.09
CA GLU A 206 36.54 -1.98 2.36
C GLU A 206 37.14 -2.73 3.56
N PHE A 207 37.34 -4.04 3.44
CA PHE A 207 38.05 -4.81 4.48
C PHE A 207 39.49 -4.29 4.67
N ILE A 208 40.21 -4.05 3.58
CA ILE A 208 41.57 -3.49 3.63
C ILE A 208 41.50 -2.10 4.29
N ARG A 209 40.62 -1.22 3.84
CA ARG A 209 40.44 0.12 4.41
C ARG A 209 40.11 0.09 5.90
N GLN A 210 39.15 -0.70 6.36
CA GLN A 210 38.76 -0.67 7.77
C GLN A 210 39.82 -1.27 8.70
N THR A 211 40.60 -2.24 8.22
CA THR A 211 41.56 -2.97 9.05
C THR A 211 42.99 -2.45 8.95
N HIS A 212 43.30 -1.52 8.04
CA HIS A 212 44.67 -1.04 7.87
C HIS A 212 45.30 -0.42 9.13
N PRO A 213 44.58 0.28 10.04
CA PRO A 213 45.19 0.80 11.28
C PRO A 213 45.62 -0.33 12.23
N LEU A 214 44.89 -1.45 12.25
CA LEU A 214 45.27 -2.64 13.02
C LEU A 214 46.46 -3.38 12.40
N ARG A 215 46.48 -3.44 11.06
CA ARG A 215 47.51 -4.15 10.30
C ARG A 215 48.83 -3.38 10.27
N VAL A 216 48.79 -2.04 10.22
CA VAL A 216 49.99 -1.21 10.27
C VAL A 216 50.71 -1.36 11.61
N GLU A 217 49.98 -1.55 12.72
CA GLU A 217 50.58 -1.85 14.01
C GLU A 217 51.46 -3.11 13.93
N LYS A 218 50.95 -4.19 13.32
CA LYS A 218 51.70 -5.43 13.12
C LYS A 218 52.91 -5.22 12.21
N TYR A 219 52.75 -4.49 11.10
CA TYR A 219 53.84 -4.19 10.17
C TYR A 219 55.00 -3.48 10.87
N ILE A 220 54.69 -2.45 11.66
CA ILE A 220 55.72 -1.67 12.37
C ILE A 220 56.34 -2.48 13.52
N ARG A 221 55.55 -3.32 14.22
CA ARG A 221 56.10 -4.24 15.24
C ARG A 221 57.13 -5.21 14.66
N ASN A 222 56.96 -5.64 13.41
CA ASN A 222 57.92 -6.51 12.74
C ASN A 222 59.27 -5.81 12.46
N LEU A 223 59.32 -4.48 12.50
CA LEU A 223 60.56 -3.70 12.39
C LEU A 223 61.40 -3.70 13.68
N ALA A 224 60.91 -4.25 14.80
CA ALA A 224 61.60 -4.19 16.09
C ALA A 224 63.03 -4.72 16.04
N SER A 225 63.29 -5.79 15.26
CA SER A 225 64.63 -6.36 15.08
C SER A 225 65.56 -5.39 14.34
N LEU A 226 65.06 -4.69 13.31
CA LEU A 226 65.80 -3.67 12.56
C LEU A 226 66.13 -2.47 13.46
N PHE A 227 65.16 -1.99 14.24
CA PHE A 227 65.37 -0.92 15.21
C PHE A 227 66.45 -1.32 16.23
N ARG A 228 66.37 -2.53 16.79
CA ARG A 228 67.37 -3.04 17.72
C ARG A 228 68.76 -3.09 17.08
N ALA A 229 68.85 -3.57 15.83
CA ALA A 229 70.11 -3.72 15.12
C ALA A 229 70.79 -2.38 14.80
N ARG A 230 70.00 -1.37 14.37
CA ARG A 230 70.53 -0.04 14.01
C ARG A 230 70.79 0.85 15.23
N LEU A 231 69.97 0.74 16.27
CA LEU A 231 70.05 1.60 17.44
C LEU A 231 70.89 1.03 18.60
N GLY A 232 71.04 -0.30 18.67
CA GLY A 232 72.00 -0.98 19.55
C GLY A 232 71.47 -1.40 20.94
N GLY A 233 70.16 -1.56 21.13
CA GLY A 233 69.61 -2.04 22.41
C GLY A 233 68.13 -2.43 22.36
N VAL A 234 67.66 -3.14 23.40
CA VAL A 234 66.26 -3.63 23.55
C VAL A 234 65.23 -2.48 23.61
N TRP A 235 65.68 -1.26 23.95
CA TRP A 235 64.85 -0.07 23.89
C TRP A 235 64.45 0.31 22.45
N GLY A 236 65.20 -0.14 21.43
CA GLY A 236 64.81 -0.01 20.02
C GLY A 236 63.51 -0.75 19.72
N ASP A 237 63.29 -1.92 20.32
CA ASP A 237 62.01 -2.63 20.26
C ASP A 237 60.88 -1.80 20.86
N LYS A 238 61.14 -1.12 21.99
CA LYS A 238 60.15 -0.26 22.63
C LYS A 238 59.76 0.88 21.70
N LEU A 239 60.73 1.56 21.09
CA LEU A 239 60.49 2.64 20.13
C LEU A 239 59.66 2.17 18.92
N ALA A 240 59.96 0.98 18.37
CA ALA A 240 59.15 0.40 17.30
C ALA A 240 57.71 0.08 17.75
N LYS A 241 57.54 -0.45 18.98
CA LYS A 241 56.20 -0.74 19.54
C LYS A 241 55.37 0.54 19.77
N ASP A 242 56.01 1.61 20.21
CA ASP A 242 55.33 2.88 20.46
C ASP A 242 54.96 3.57 19.14
N LEU A 243 55.87 3.57 18.16
CA LEU A 243 55.58 4.02 16.79
C LEU A 243 54.40 3.23 16.18
N ALA A 244 54.35 1.91 16.42
CA ALA A 244 53.25 1.07 15.94
C ALA A 244 51.89 1.50 16.50
N LYS A 245 51.83 1.84 17.79
CA LYS A 245 50.63 2.35 18.44
C LYS A 245 50.25 3.75 17.93
N ILE A 246 51.23 4.63 17.74
CA ILE A 246 51.02 5.97 17.16
C ILE A 246 50.39 5.81 15.77
N CYS A 247 50.99 5.02 14.88
CA CYS A 247 50.44 4.82 13.54
C CYS A 247 49.05 4.19 13.59
N ARG A 248 48.78 3.22 14.47
CA ARG A 248 47.43 2.67 14.62
C ARG A 248 46.39 3.71 15.03
N SER A 249 46.78 4.67 15.87
CA SER A 249 45.86 5.65 16.43
C SER A 249 45.15 6.53 15.41
N HIS A 250 45.64 6.64 14.16
CA HIS A 250 44.99 7.50 13.16
C HIS A 250 43.60 7.01 12.72
N GLY A 251 43.34 5.70 12.82
CA GLY A 251 42.01 5.12 12.53
C GLY A 251 41.24 4.67 13.78
N GLU A 252 41.71 5.01 14.98
CA GLU A 252 41.06 4.66 16.26
C GLU A 252 40.29 5.86 16.83
N PRO A 253 39.32 5.68 17.74
CA PRO A 253 38.69 6.79 18.44
C PRO A 253 39.67 7.47 19.42
N MET A 254 39.36 8.71 19.81
CA MET A 254 40.21 9.51 20.72
C MET A 254 40.49 8.83 22.08
N ASP A 255 39.62 7.93 22.53
CA ASP A 255 39.87 7.15 23.76
C ASP A 255 41.09 6.24 23.65
N TYR A 256 41.39 5.69 22.47
CA TYR A 256 42.64 4.94 22.26
C TYR A 256 43.87 5.82 22.42
N VAL A 257 43.80 7.08 21.94
CA VAL A 257 44.91 8.04 22.04
C VAL A 257 45.21 8.35 23.51
N LYS A 258 44.19 8.49 24.36
CA LYS A 258 44.34 8.76 25.80
C LYS A 258 45.08 7.66 26.55
N ASP A 259 45.06 6.43 26.05
CA ASP A 259 45.76 5.29 26.64
C ASP A 259 47.27 5.26 26.28
N LEU A 260 47.75 6.15 25.40
CA LEU A 260 49.17 6.26 25.05
C LEU A 260 49.97 7.00 26.15
N GLU A 261 51.27 6.69 26.26
CA GLU A 261 52.14 7.30 27.28
C GLU A 261 52.41 8.80 26.99
N GLU A 262 52.09 9.67 27.96
CA GLU A 262 52.38 11.12 27.91
C GLU A 262 53.89 11.41 28.06
N HIS A 263 54.62 10.53 28.73
CA HIS A 263 56.05 10.67 28.96
C HIS A 263 56.75 9.32 28.83
N THR A 264 57.38 9.09 27.69
CA THR A 264 58.13 7.86 27.43
C THR A 264 59.61 8.14 27.21
N ALA A 265 60.48 7.38 27.87
CA ALA A 265 61.93 7.47 27.70
C ALA A 265 62.47 6.21 27.01
N TYR A 266 63.52 6.40 26.20
CA TYR A 266 64.22 5.35 25.46
C TYR A 266 65.68 5.25 25.92
N HIS A 267 66.60 5.94 25.23
CA HIS A 267 68.02 5.95 25.56
C HIS A 267 68.57 7.39 25.62
N GLY A 268 69.21 7.75 26.73
CA GLY A 268 69.63 9.13 27.01
C GLY A 268 68.61 9.87 27.86
N THR A 269 68.68 11.21 27.84
CA THR A 269 67.86 12.09 28.72
C THR A 269 66.61 12.63 28.05
N GLU A 270 66.43 12.39 26.75
CA GLU A 270 65.25 12.84 26.00
C GLU A 270 64.05 11.90 26.23
N SER A 271 62.85 12.48 26.21
CA SER A 271 61.56 11.77 26.26
C SER A 271 60.69 12.12 25.05
N ALA A 272 59.64 11.33 24.81
CA ALA A 272 58.60 11.64 23.84
C ALA A 272 57.20 11.60 24.47
N ASN A 273 56.29 12.44 23.94
CA ASN A 273 54.86 12.38 24.25
C ASN A 273 54.11 11.69 23.11
N LEU A 274 53.68 10.45 23.33
CA LEU A 274 53.05 9.63 22.29
C LEU A 274 51.64 10.12 21.94
N GLN A 275 50.90 10.64 22.93
CA GLN A 275 49.58 11.23 22.70
C GLN A 275 49.67 12.45 21.76
N PHE A 276 50.63 13.33 22.02
CA PHE A 276 50.87 14.50 21.16
C PHE A 276 51.16 14.10 19.72
N ILE A 277 52.08 13.15 19.50
CA ILE A 277 52.44 12.70 18.16
C ILE A 277 51.23 12.09 17.44
N ALA A 278 50.42 11.29 18.14
CA ALA A 278 49.18 10.72 17.62
C ALA A 278 48.17 11.80 17.19
N VAL A 279 47.93 12.81 18.03
CA VAL A 279 47.02 13.93 17.71
C VAL A 279 47.51 14.73 16.50
N ILE A 280 48.81 15.01 16.43
CA ILE A 280 49.41 15.73 15.30
C ILE A 280 49.31 14.91 14.00
N LEU A 281 49.54 13.60 14.05
CA LEU A 281 49.37 12.72 12.91
C LEU A 281 47.93 12.76 12.38
N ARG A 282 46.94 12.57 13.26
CA ARG A 282 45.52 12.60 12.92
C ARG A 282 45.10 13.91 12.28
N LEU A 283 45.48 15.02 12.90
CA LEU A 283 45.16 16.35 12.40
C LEU A 283 45.86 16.61 11.05
N ALA A 284 47.12 16.23 10.89
CA ALA A 284 47.85 16.46 9.65
C ALA A 284 47.33 15.60 8.48
N ASP A 285 46.89 14.37 8.76
CA ASP A 285 46.31 13.45 7.78
C ASP A 285 44.93 13.92 7.28
N ILE A 286 44.00 14.22 8.20
CA ILE A 286 42.65 14.67 7.83
C ILE A 286 42.66 16.04 7.11
N LEU A 287 43.70 16.85 7.29
CA LEU A 287 43.85 18.10 6.55
C LEU A 287 44.18 17.88 5.07
N HIS A 288 44.70 16.73 4.67
CA HIS A 288 45.05 16.47 3.27
C HIS A 288 43.83 16.03 2.44
N PHE A 289 42.87 16.96 2.27
CA PHE A 289 41.71 16.83 1.40
C PHE A 289 41.74 17.89 0.31
N SER A 290 42.55 17.64 -0.72
CA SER A 290 42.81 18.57 -1.81
C SER A 290 42.80 17.88 -3.18
N HIS A 291 42.65 18.67 -4.24
CA HIS A 291 42.55 18.23 -5.63
C HIS A 291 43.76 17.41 -6.11
N ASP A 292 44.96 17.64 -5.58
CA ASP A 292 46.17 16.93 -5.95
C ASP A 292 46.18 15.46 -5.49
N ARG A 293 45.36 15.10 -4.50
CA ARG A 293 45.11 13.70 -4.10
C ARG A 293 44.34 12.93 -5.18
N ALA A 294 43.63 13.60 -6.10
CA ALA A 294 42.78 12.98 -7.12
C ALA A 294 43.08 13.50 -8.55
N PRO A 295 44.20 13.11 -9.18
CA PRO A 295 44.50 13.52 -10.55
C PRO A 295 43.47 12.99 -11.56
N GLN A 296 42.95 13.85 -12.44
CA GLN A 296 41.95 13.47 -13.45
C GLN A 296 42.43 12.38 -14.41
N SER A 297 43.71 12.36 -14.77
CA SER A 297 44.29 11.31 -15.64
C SER A 297 44.14 9.92 -15.01
N LEU A 298 44.30 9.83 -13.69
CA LEU A 298 44.19 8.59 -12.95
C LEU A 298 42.73 8.14 -12.79
N PHE A 299 41.79 9.08 -12.62
CA PHE A 299 40.35 8.80 -12.55
C PHE A 299 39.81 8.14 -13.83
N ILE A 300 40.23 8.64 -15.00
CA ILE A 300 39.79 8.12 -16.31
C ILE A 300 40.23 6.65 -16.48
N GLU A 301 41.39 6.28 -15.95
CA GLU A 301 41.90 4.90 -16.02
C GLU A 301 41.23 3.95 -15.02
N LYS A 302 40.80 4.45 -13.85
CA LYS A 302 40.38 3.62 -12.70
C LYS A 302 38.98 3.02 -12.75
N MET A 303 38.12 3.43 -13.69
CA MET A 303 36.73 2.97 -13.83
C MET A 303 35.97 2.85 -12.50
N ILE A 304 35.95 3.94 -11.71
CA ILE A 304 35.35 4.01 -10.37
C ILE A 304 33.87 3.64 -10.42
N SER A 305 33.48 2.65 -9.62
CA SER A 305 32.13 2.09 -9.56
C SER A 305 31.37 2.47 -8.28
N SER A 306 32.08 2.70 -7.17
CA SER A 306 31.46 3.05 -5.89
C SER A 306 30.91 4.47 -5.86
N LYS A 307 29.67 4.64 -5.40
CA LYS A 307 29.02 5.95 -5.25
C LYS A 307 29.77 6.85 -4.24
N GLU A 308 30.22 6.29 -3.12
CA GLU A 308 30.96 7.02 -2.09
C GLU A 308 32.32 7.49 -2.63
N SER A 309 33.07 6.59 -3.25
CA SER A 309 34.34 6.93 -3.88
C SER A 309 34.15 8.01 -4.94
N LEU A 310 33.14 7.87 -5.80
CA LEU A 310 32.85 8.85 -6.83
C LEU A 310 32.57 10.25 -6.27
N LEU A 311 31.91 10.37 -5.10
CA LEU A 311 31.74 11.65 -4.40
C LEU A 311 33.08 12.22 -3.93
N HIS A 312 33.95 11.41 -3.29
CA HIS A 312 35.28 11.83 -2.85
C HIS A 312 36.15 12.36 -4.01
N TRP A 313 36.08 11.72 -5.18
CA TRP A 313 36.80 12.13 -6.39
C TRP A 313 36.19 13.39 -7.01
N LYS A 314 34.86 13.41 -7.23
CA LYS A 314 34.16 14.55 -7.81
C LYS A 314 34.30 15.81 -6.96
N ALA A 315 34.23 15.71 -5.63
CA ALA A 315 34.45 16.83 -4.73
C ALA A 315 35.85 17.44 -4.92
N LYS A 316 36.86 16.61 -5.15
CA LYS A 316 38.22 17.07 -5.45
C LYS A 316 38.34 17.72 -6.82
N PHE A 317 37.54 17.32 -7.80
CA PHE A 317 37.45 17.98 -9.11
C PHE A 317 36.84 19.38 -9.06
N GLN A 318 36.15 19.76 -7.97
CA GLN A 318 35.68 21.13 -7.72
C GLN A 318 36.82 22.10 -7.34
N GLY A 319 38.08 21.68 -7.54
CA GLY A 319 39.27 22.48 -7.28
C GLY A 319 39.55 22.71 -5.80
N ILE A 320 39.09 21.80 -4.93
CA ILE A 320 39.29 21.97 -3.49
C ILE A 320 40.77 22.01 -3.13
N ASN A 321 41.14 22.98 -2.30
CA ASN A 321 42.48 23.15 -1.78
C ASN A 321 42.43 23.79 -0.39
N TYR A 322 43.52 23.73 0.35
CA TYR A 322 43.64 24.34 1.67
C TYR A 322 44.96 25.10 1.85
N SER A 323 45.00 26.01 2.82
CA SER A 323 46.20 26.75 3.21
C SER A 323 46.32 26.83 4.72
N LEU A 324 47.57 26.78 5.20
CA LEU A 324 48.00 26.92 6.59
C LEU A 324 48.97 28.12 6.78
N ASP A 325 49.00 29.04 5.81
CA ASP A 325 49.95 30.17 5.77
C ASP A 325 49.33 31.52 6.20
N GLU A 326 48.01 31.57 6.37
CA GLU A 326 47.29 32.76 6.80
C GLU A 326 47.05 32.76 8.32
N PHE A 327 46.88 33.95 8.90
CA PHE A 327 46.57 34.12 10.31
C PHE A 327 45.21 34.79 10.54
N ASP A 328 44.59 34.50 11.67
CA ASP A 328 43.39 35.19 12.14
C ASP A 328 43.71 36.49 12.89
N SER A 329 42.67 37.18 13.36
CA SER A 329 42.82 38.45 14.08
C SER A 329 43.60 38.31 15.40
N ASN A 330 43.75 37.09 15.92
CA ASN A 330 44.49 36.78 17.13
C ASN A 330 45.87 36.18 16.82
N GLU A 331 46.37 36.35 15.58
CA GLU A 331 47.64 35.80 15.10
C GLU A 331 47.72 34.27 15.14
N ARG A 332 46.58 33.56 15.13
CA ARG A 332 46.53 32.09 15.07
C ARG A 332 46.48 31.62 13.63
N ILE A 333 47.13 30.51 13.31
CA ILE A 333 47.13 29.86 12.01
C ILE A 333 45.69 29.53 11.61
N LYS A 334 45.26 30.05 10.46
CA LYS A 334 43.99 29.71 9.83
C LYS A 334 44.14 28.41 9.05
N ILE A 335 43.26 27.45 9.34
CA ILE A 335 43.03 26.31 8.47
C ILE A 335 41.96 26.72 7.49
N LYS A 336 42.35 27.14 6.28
CA LYS A 336 41.44 27.73 5.29
C LYS A 336 41.24 26.81 4.11
N TYR A 337 40.00 26.46 3.82
CA TYR A 337 39.62 25.68 2.63
C TYR A 337 38.99 26.57 1.55
N MET A 338 39.31 26.28 0.30
CA MET A 338 38.83 26.97 -0.89
C MET A 338 38.32 25.94 -1.89
N ALA A 339 37.14 26.15 -2.43
CA ALA A 339 36.56 25.34 -3.51
C ALA A 339 35.51 26.17 -4.26
N TYR A 340 35.23 25.82 -5.51
CA TYR A 340 34.13 26.42 -6.26
C TYR A 340 33.23 25.31 -6.78
N CYS A 341 32.08 25.13 -6.12
CA CYS A 341 31.20 24.00 -6.35
C CYS A 341 30.10 24.34 -7.35
N ASP A 342 29.96 23.52 -8.37
CA ASP A 342 28.90 23.67 -9.37
C ASP A 342 27.73 22.69 -9.19
N GLU A 343 27.85 21.78 -8.21
CA GLU A 343 26.83 20.81 -7.81
C GLU A 343 26.51 20.94 -6.30
N PRO A 344 25.23 21.03 -5.90
CA PRO A 344 24.82 21.11 -4.50
C PRO A 344 25.30 19.94 -3.65
N SER A 345 25.24 18.71 -4.18
CA SER A 345 25.62 17.48 -3.46
C SER A 345 27.10 17.54 -3.02
N LEU A 346 27.98 18.01 -3.90
CA LEU A 346 29.41 18.16 -3.66
C LEU A 346 29.71 19.29 -2.68
N TYR A 347 28.98 20.41 -2.77
CA TYR A 347 29.09 21.51 -1.81
C TYR A 347 28.81 21.02 -0.39
N TYR A 348 27.68 20.32 -0.18
CA TYR A 348 27.33 19.80 1.13
C TYR A 348 28.30 18.72 1.61
N PHE A 349 28.74 17.82 0.72
CA PHE A 349 29.73 16.80 1.04
C PHE A 349 31.06 17.41 1.52
N ILE A 350 31.55 18.47 0.87
CA ILE A 350 32.75 19.20 1.31
C ILE A 350 32.53 19.78 2.72
N HIS A 351 31.40 20.44 2.96
CA HIS A 351 31.08 20.99 4.27
C HIS A 351 31.03 19.93 5.38
N GLU A 352 30.46 18.75 5.09
CA GLU A 352 30.40 17.62 6.04
C GLU A 352 31.79 17.05 6.31
N TYR A 353 32.66 16.97 5.30
CA TYR A 353 34.07 16.63 5.51
C TYR A 353 34.79 17.64 6.42
N LEU A 354 34.54 18.94 6.23
CA LEU A 354 35.12 19.98 7.08
C LEU A 354 34.59 19.95 8.51
N ASP A 355 33.38 19.40 8.75
CA ASP A 355 32.90 19.14 10.12
C ASP A 355 33.77 18.08 10.82
N TRP A 356 34.27 17.07 10.12
CA TRP A 356 35.23 16.10 10.68
C TRP A 356 36.59 16.74 11.00
N VAL A 357 37.04 17.68 10.17
CA VAL A 357 38.25 18.46 10.45
C VAL A 357 38.07 19.28 11.74
N ASP A 358 36.92 19.92 11.90
CA ASP A 358 36.59 20.65 13.13
C ASP A 358 36.55 19.74 14.37
N GLU A 359 36.03 18.51 14.24
CA GLU A 359 36.04 17.51 15.32
C GLU A 359 37.48 17.13 15.73
N GLU A 360 38.39 16.95 14.77
CA GLU A 360 39.81 16.68 15.07
C GLU A 360 40.53 17.88 15.69
N ILE A 361 40.20 19.11 15.28
CA ILE A 361 40.67 20.33 15.94
C ILE A 361 40.17 20.39 17.39
N GLU A 362 38.91 20.04 17.63
CA GLU A 362 38.34 19.97 18.98
C GLU A 362 39.00 18.87 19.82
N ASN A 363 39.30 17.70 19.24
CA ASN A 363 40.08 16.63 19.87
C ASN A 363 41.46 17.14 20.32
N TYR A 364 42.12 17.93 19.48
CA TYR A 364 43.39 18.58 19.82
C TYR A 364 43.25 19.54 21.02
N PHE A 365 42.25 20.42 21.04
CA PHE A 365 42.04 21.34 22.16
C PHE A 365 41.67 20.61 23.46
N ARG A 366 40.91 19.51 23.37
CA ARG A 366 40.64 18.63 24.51
C ARG A 366 41.93 18.01 25.07
N PHE A 367 42.80 17.51 24.20
CA PHE A 367 44.11 17.00 24.61
C PHE A 367 44.96 18.06 25.33
N ILE A 368 45.02 19.29 24.80
CA ILE A 368 45.76 20.38 25.45
C ILE A 368 45.16 20.74 26.80
N HIS A 369 43.83 20.81 26.89
CA HIS A 369 43.14 21.05 28.15
C HIS A 369 43.52 19.99 29.20
N ASP A 370 43.48 18.71 28.85
CA ASP A 370 43.86 17.63 29.77
C ASP A 370 45.33 17.78 30.23
N LEU A 371 46.23 18.14 29.32
CA LEU A 371 47.65 18.35 29.60
C LEU A 371 47.92 19.56 30.52
N GLU A 372 47.20 20.66 30.34
CA GLU A 372 47.33 21.87 31.17
C GLU A 372 46.79 21.69 32.58
N TYR A 373 45.84 20.79 32.80
CA TYR A 373 45.24 20.54 34.10
C TYR A 373 45.90 19.39 34.87
N SER A 374 46.70 18.56 34.20
CA SER A 374 47.51 17.52 34.84
C SER A 374 48.65 18.10 35.70
N VAL A 375 48.70 17.72 36.98
CA VAL A 375 49.78 18.12 37.91
C VAL A 375 51.15 17.62 37.43
N GLN A 376 51.19 16.50 36.71
CA GLN A 376 52.42 15.84 36.27
C GLN A 376 52.98 16.48 34.99
N THR A 377 52.12 16.90 34.06
CA THR A 377 52.52 17.31 32.71
C THR A 377 52.27 18.80 32.38
N ARG A 378 51.63 19.58 33.26
CA ARG A 378 51.43 21.04 33.09
C ARG A 378 52.70 21.82 32.73
N HIS A 379 53.84 21.46 33.29
CA HIS A 379 55.12 22.14 33.01
C HIS A 379 55.61 21.96 31.56
N LEU A 380 55.11 20.93 30.87
CA LEU A 380 55.43 20.62 29.47
C LEU A 380 54.39 21.17 28.49
N ALA A 381 53.24 21.68 28.95
CA ALA A 381 52.13 22.07 28.07
C ALA A 381 52.54 23.12 27.02
N HIS A 382 53.33 24.13 27.41
CA HIS A 382 53.81 25.19 26.53
C HIS A 382 54.56 24.70 25.27
N LYS A 383 55.14 23.50 25.33
CA LYS A 383 55.87 22.85 24.23
C LYS A 383 54.92 22.31 23.15
N TYR A 384 53.69 21.94 23.52
CA TYR A 384 52.73 21.24 22.67
C TYR A 384 51.52 22.10 22.25
N ILE A 385 51.42 23.32 22.78
CA ILE A 385 50.40 24.29 22.36
C ILE A 385 50.75 24.80 20.96
N LEU A 386 49.85 24.55 20.02
CA LEU A 386 49.85 25.00 18.65
C LEU A 386 49.09 26.31 18.59
N ASN A 387 49.58 27.23 17.78
CA ASN A 387 48.94 28.51 17.56
C ASN A 387 47.95 28.40 16.40
N ILE A 388 46.89 27.58 16.52
CA ILE A 388 45.90 27.32 15.46
C ILE A 388 44.50 27.86 15.82
N ALA A 389 43.69 28.16 14.81
CA ALA A 389 42.29 28.53 14.98
C ALA A 389 41.42 27.34 15.43
N ASN A 390 40.29 27.65 16.08
CA ASN A 390 39.39 26.66 16.69
C ASN A 390 38.46 25.97 15.68
N ILE A 391 38.33 26.55 14.50
CA ILE A 391 37.40 26.14 13.46
C ILE A 391 38.02 26.43 12.11
N VAL A 392 37.72 25.59 11.13
CA VAL A 392 38.09 25.77 9.73
C VAL A 392 37.47 27.05 9.16
N ASP A 393 38.26 27.83 8.45
CA ASP A 393 37.77 28.93 7.62
C ASP A 393 37.21 28.38 6.31
N ARG A 394 35.88 28.40 6.22
CA ARG A 394 35.09 27.92 5.07
C ARG A 394 34.65 29.06 4.13
N SER A 395 35.11 30.29 4.38
CA SER A 395 34.61 31.50 3.67
C SER A 395 34.90 31.51 2.16
N GLN A 396 35.85 30.68 1.70
CA GLN A 396 36.22 30.53 0.29
C GLN A 396 35.72 29.22 -0.32
N VAL A 397 34.88 28.46 0.40
CA VAL A 397 34.09 27.36 -0.19
C VAL A 397 32.85 28.00 -0.81
N GLN A 398 32.96 28.32 -2.10
CA GLN A 398 31.95 29.03 -2.87
C GLN A 398 31.12 28.07 -3.73
N TYR A 399 30.02 28.58 -4.26
CA TYR A 399 29.11 27.87 -5.14
C TYR A 399 28.77 28.70 -6.38
N ASP A 400 28.37 28.03 -7.44
CA ASP A 400 27.81 28.66 -8.63
C ASP A 400 26.36 29.13 -8.36
N ASP A 401 26.22 30.43 -8.07
CA ASP A 401 24.96 31.09 -7.74
C ASP A 401 23.94 31.08 -8.89
N SER A 402 24.39 30.86 -10.12
CA SER A 402 23.52 30.66 -11.28
C SER A 402 22.84 29.30 -11.27
N LYS A 403 23.46 28.30 -10.64
CA LYS A 403 22.97 26.92 -10.55
C LYS A 403 22.18 26.67 -9.27
N PHE A 404 22.71 27.04 -8.11
CA PHE A 404 22.06 26.80 -6.83
C PHE A 404 22.43 27.81 -5.75
N THR A 405 21.60 27.89 -4.72
CA THR A 405 21.90 28.62 -3.49
C THR A 405 21.68 27.67 -2.31
N PRO A 406 22.76 27.25 -1.62
CA PRO A 406 22.66 26.36 -0.47
C PRO A 406 21.97 27.08 0.69
N VAL A 407 21.19 26.34 1.47
CA VAL A 407 20.55 26.86 2.67
C VAL A 407 20.98 26.01 3.86
N PRO A 408 21.89 26.52 4.71
CA PRO A 408 22.38 25.77 5.86
C PRO A 408 21.23 25.30 6.76
N ASN A 409 21.33 24.06 7.24
CA ASN A 409 20.42 23.46 8.23
C ASN A 409 18.94 23.35 7.81
N MET A 410 18.61 23.62 6.54
CA MET A 410 17.26 23.43 6.02
C MET A 410 17.13 22.02 5.43
N LYS A 411 16.33 21.21 6.10
CA LYS A 411 15.96 19.84 5.70
C LYS A 411 14.56 19.55 6.20
N PHE A 412 13.98 18.43 5.79
CA PHE A 412 12.75 17.97 6.42
C PHE A 412 12.98 17.77 7.92
N THR A 413 12.14 18.37 8.75
CA THR A 413 12.19 18.19 10.21
C THR A 413 10.88 17.56 10.69
N LEU A 414 11.02 16.52 11.50
CA LEU A 414 9.90 15.77 12.10
C LEU A 414 9.44 16.42 13.40
N GLU A 415 8.12 16.53 13.60
CA GLU A 415 7.54 16.87 14.89
C GLU A 415 7.40 15.61 15.76
N GLN A 416 8.15 15.54 16.87
CA GLN A 416 8.25 14.34 17.73
C GLN A 416 6.90 13.77 18.18
N ASN A 417 5.89 14.61 18.37
CA ASN A 417 4.60 14.20 18.93
C ASN A 417 3.72 13.37 17.96
N LYS A 418 3.99 13.39 16.64
CA LYS A 418 3.20 12.66 15.63
C LYS A 418 3.86 11.37 15.11
N ILE A 419 5.08 11.07 15.58
CA ILE A 419 5.87 9.89 15.18
C ILE A 419 5.17 8.59 15.64
N LEU A 420 4.56 8.60 16.83
CA LEU A 420 3.91 7.40 17.39
C LEU A 420 2.69 6.96 16.57
N GLU A 421 1.85 7.89 16.09
CA GLU A 421 0.69 7.54 15.25
C GLU A 421 1.09 7.00 13.86
N LEU A 422 2.17 7.53 13.29
CA LEU A 422 2.74 7.11 12.00
C LEU A 422 3.38 5.72 12.06
N LEU A 423 4.10 5.40 13.14
CA LEU A 423 4.78 4.12 13.32
C LEU A 423 3.83 3.01 13.83
N MET A 424 2.74 3.37 14.51
CA MET A 424 1.76 2.41 15.03
C MET A 424 0.68 2.01 14.01
N GLY A 425 0.46 2.79 12.95
CA GLY A 425 -0.66 2.61 12.01
C GLY A 425 -0.32 1.98 10.64
N VAL A 426 0.94 1.76 10.30
CA VAL A 426 1.34 1.51 8.90
C VAL A 426 2.19 0.25 8.79
N GLY A 427 1.59 -0.82 8.24
CA GLY A 427 2.37 -1.71 7.39
C GLY A 427 2.83 -0.88 6.21
N LEU A 428 4.11 -0.47 6.22
CA LEU A 428 4.72 0.43 5.24
C LEU A 428 4.23 0.08 3.82
N TYR A 429 3.66 1.10 3.17
CA TYR A 429 2.87 1.06 1.94
C TYR A 429 3.14 -0.13 1.01
N LYS A 430 2.10 -0.94 0.74
CA LYS A 430 2.20 -2.08 -0.21
C LYS A 430 2.36 -1.65 -1.67
N ASP A 431 1.91 -0.44 -2.02
CA ASP A 431 2.02 0.15 -3.36
C ASP A 431 2.91 1.41 -3.33
N LYS A 432 3.98 1.39 -4.12
CA LYS A 432 4.95 2.49 -4.24
C LYS A 432 4.36 3.74 -4.90
N PHE A 433 3.32 3.62 -5.73
CA PHE A 433 2.73 4.75 -6.46
C PHE A 433 1.65 5.51 -5.69
N LEU A 434 1.40 5.18 -4.42
CA LEU A 434 0.44 5.90 -3.58
C LEU A 434 0.77 7.41 -3.46
N CYS A 435 2.02 7.81 -3.71
CA CYS A 435 2.40 9.22 -3.77
C CYS A 435 1.63 10.05 -4.79
N LEU A 436 1.16 9.46 -5.90
CA LEU A 436 0.36 10.16 -6.91
C LEU A 436 -0.98 10.64 -6.34
N ARG A 437 -1.58 9.85 -5.45
CA ARG A 437 -2.78 10.22 -4.69
C ARG A 437 -2.54 11.44 -3.80
N GLU A 438 -1.41 11.46 -3.09
CA GLU A 438 -1.01 12.57 -2.22
C GLU A 438 -0.74 13.85 -3.03
N LEU A 439 -0.06 13.73 -4.17
CA LEU A 439 0.17 14.84 -5.09
C LEU A 439 -1.14 15.39 -5.64
N TYR A 440 -2.06 14.52 -6.09
CA TYR A 440 -3.38 14.93 -6.55
C TYR A 440 -4.18 15.67 -5.46
N GLN A 441 -4.20 15.18 -4.23
CA GLN A 441 -4.96 15.83 -3.15
C GLN A 441 -4.38 17.19 -2.76
N ASN A 442 -3.05 17.31 -2.72
CA ASN A 442 -2.41 18.59 -2.45
C ASN A 442 -2.69 19.60 -3.57
N ALA A 443 -2.62 19.16 -4.83
CA ALA A 443 -2.98 19.96 -6.00
C ALA A 443 -4.47 20.34 -6.00
N LEU A 444 -5.36 19.41 -5.65
CA LEU A 444 -6.80 19.63 -5.55
C LEU A 444 -7.14 20.65 -4.46
N ASP A 445 -6.54 20.54 -3.28
CA ASP A 445 -6.73 21.51 -2.20
C ASP A 445 -6.22 22.89 -2.59
N ALA A 446 -5.08 22.98 -3.29
CA ALA A 446 -4.56 24.25 -3.81
C ALA A 446 -5.49 24.87 -4.86
N CYS A 447 -6.05 24.06 -5.77
CA CYS A 447 -7.02 24.48 -6.77
C CYS A 447 -8.34 24.94 -6.13
N ARG A 448 -8.88 24.17 -5.19
CA ARG A 448 -10.14 24.49 -4.48
C ARG A 448 -10.00 25.75 -3.62
N CYS A 449 -8.84 25.95 -2.98
CA CYS A 449 -8.54 27.19 -2.27
C CYS A 449 -8.49 28.38 -3.22
N MET A 450 -7.84 28.23 -4.38
CA MET A 450 -7.80 29.25 -5.43
C MET A 450 -9.22 29.59 -5.93
N ILE A 451 -10.04 28.59 -6.23
CA ILE A 451 -11.44 28.78 -6.65
C ILE A 451 -12.24 29.52 -5.57
N ALA A 452 -12.05 29.19 -4.29
CA ALA A 452 -12.73 29.84 -3.18
C ALA A 452 -12.28 31.30 -2.97
N ILE A 453 -11.04 31.65 -3.31
CA ILE A 453 -10.55 33.04 -3.29
C ILE A 453 -11.22 33.85 -4.42
N PHE A 454 -11.29 33.28 -5.63
CA PHE A 454 -11.84 33.96 -6.80
C PHE A 454 -13.38 33.95 -6.87
N SER A 455 -14.09 33.05 -6.19
CA SER A 455 -15.55 33.01 -6.21
C SER A 455 -16.21 34.27 -5.64
N ASN A 456 -15.47 35.05 -4.86
CA ASN A 456 -15.88 36.38 -4.37
C ASN A 456 -15.64 37.52 -5.39
N GLN A 457 -15.03 37.22 -6.54
CA GLN A 457 -14.75 38.15 -7.64
C GLN A 457 -15.53 37.70 -8.88
N SER A 458 -16.06 38.61 -9.68
CA SER A 458 -16.94 38.27 -10.82
C SER A 458 -16.19 37.50 -11.93
N GLY A 459 -16.21 36.16 -11.89
CA GLY A 459 -15.67 35.28 -12.93
C GLY A 459 -15.66 33.81 -12.50
N SER A 460 -15.93 32.87 -13.43
CA SER A 460 -15.80 31.43 -13.16
C SER A 460 -14.35 31.00 -13.45
N VAL A 461 -13.60 30.64 -12.40
CA VAL A 461 -12.24 30.10 -12.51
C VAL A 461 -12.29 28.58 -12.28
N ARG A 462 -11.57 27.81 -13.10
CA ARG A 462 -11.46 26.34 -12.99
C ARG A 462 -10.03 25.94 -12.59
N GLY A 463 -9.93 24.92 -11.76
CA GLY A 463 -8.66 24.28 -11.44
C GLY A 463 -8.19 23.39 -12.58
N LYS A 464 -6.88 23.20 -12.68
CA LYS A 464 -6.21 22.32 -13.63
C LYS A 464 -5.12 21.56 -12.91
N ILE A 465 -5.10 20.25 -13.10
CA ILE A 465 -4.06 19.34 -12.62
C ILE A 465 -3.59 18.52 -13.81
N GLU A 466 -2.29 18.55 -14.09
CA GLU A 466 -1.67 17.78 -15.17
C GLU A 466 -0.58 16.88 -14.58
N PHE A 467 -0.64 15.59 -14.87
CA PHE A 467 0.46 14.66 -14.62
C PHE A 467 1.14 14.29 -15.93
N GLY A 468 2.42 13.98 -15.89
CA GLY A 468 3.12 13.47 -17.07
C GLY A 468 4.51 12.96 -16.74
N LEU A 469 5.19 12.49 -17.78
CA LEU A 469 6.62 12.17 -17.71
C LEU A 469 7.44 13.27 -18.35
N GLY A 470 8.63 13.48 -17.81
CA GLY A 470 9.65 14.29 -18.43
C GLY A 470 11.01 13.65 -18.28
N ILE A 471 11.94 14.18 -19.06
CA ILE A 471 13.33 13.73 -19.09
C ILE A 471 14.20 14.96 -18.80
N SER A 472 15.18 14.77 -17.92
CA SER A 472 16.25 15.73 -17.68
C SER A 472 17.60 15.07 -17.96
N MET A 473 18.58 15.88 -18.36
CA MET A 473 19.97 15.44 -18.47
C MET A 473 20.70 15.90 -17.21
N GLU A 474 21.16 14.94 -16.42
CA GLU A 474 21.99 15.19 -15.23
C GLU A 474 23.29 14.40 -15.39
N ASP A 475 24.45 15.07 -15.30
CA ASP A 475 25.78 14.47 -15.46
C ASP A 475 25.98 13.65 -16.74
N GLY A 476 25.37 14.08 -17.85
CA GLY A 476 25.41 13.36 -19.12
C GLY A 476 24.58 12.08 -19.15
N ARG A 477 23.81 11.78 -18.10
CA ARG A 477 22.85 10.68 -18.03
C ARG A 477 21.43 11.21 -18.15
N GLN A 478 20.60 10.43 -18.83
CA GLN A 478 19.19 10.71 -18.98
C GLN A 478 18.44 10.23 -17.73
N ARG A 479 17.73 11.13 -17.05
CA ARG A 479 16.93 10.82 -15.87
C ARG A 479 15.47 11.13 -16.13
N THR A 480 14.60 10.15 -15.88
CA THR A 480 13.15 10.29 -16.04
C THR A 480 12.53 10.81 -14.75
N TYR A 481 11.56 11.71 -14.86
CA TYR A 481 10.76 12.17 -13.72
C TYR A 481 9.26 12.11 -14.02
N ILE A 482 8.45 11.86 -12.99
CA ILE A 482 7.00 12.13 -13.03
C ILE A 482 6.81 13.57 -12.56
N TYR A 483 5.93 14.32 -13.22
CA TYR A 483 5.51 15.63 -12.70
C TYR A 483 4.03 15.68 -12.36
N CYS A 484 3.69 16.57 -11.43
CA CYS A 484 2.34 17.04 -11.12
C CYS A 484 2.35 18.56 -11.19
N LEU A 485 1.57 19.12 -12.10
CA LEU A 485 1.39 20.55 -12.31
C LEU A 485 -0.01 20.96 -11.87
N ASP A 486 -0.12 21.94 -10.99
CA ASP A 486 -1.39 22.57 -10.61
C ASP A 486 -1.35 24.08 -10.85
N ASN A 487 -2.52 24.66 -11.15
CA ASN A 487 -2.73 26.11 -11.20
C ASN A 487 -3.36 26.66 -9.90
N GLY A 488 -3.05 26.05 -8.76
CA GLY A 488 -3.59 26.42 -7.45
C GLY A 488 -2.95 27.68 -6.86
N VAL A 489 -3.11 27.86 -5.55
CA VAL A 489 -2.64 29.07 -4.82
C VAL A 489 -1.11 29.22 -4.72
N GLY A 490 -0.32 28.18 -5.01
CA GLY A 490 1.14 28.20 -4.89
C GLY A 490 1.68 28.49 -3.48
N MET A 491 3.01 28.55 -3.37
CA MET A 491 3.74 28.75 -2.12
C MET A 491 4.73 29.91 -2.20
N ASP A 492 4.93 30.58 -1.06
CA ASP A 492 6.00 31.56 -0.82
C ASP A 492 7.06 30.94 0.11
N LYS A 493 8.17 31.67 0.36
CA LYS A 493 9.26 31.19 1.23
C LYS A 493 8.78 30.86 2.65
N HIS A 494 7.79 31.59 3.16
CA HIS A 494 7.23 31.37 4.49
C HIS A 494 6.46 30.05 4.54
N LYS A 495 5.61 29.77 3.55
CA LYS A 495 4.87 28.51 3.42
C LYS A 495 5.81 27.30 3.29
N ILE A 496 6.87 27.45 2.50
CA ILE A 496 7.89 26.39 2.30
C ILE A 496 8.57 26.05 3.64
N THR A 497 9.09 27.06 4.33
CA THR A 497 9.88 26.87 5.57
C THR A 497 9.03 26.36 6.74
N ASN A 498 7.80 26.86 6.88
CA ASN A 498 6.99 26.63 8.08
C ASN A 498 5.97 25.51 7.96
N TYR A 499 5.68 25.01 6.75
CA TYR A 499 4.71 23.94 6.53
C TYR A 499 5.22 22.85 5.57
N PHE A 500 5.75 23.20 4.39
CA PHE A 500 6.22 22.18 3.43
C PHE A 500 7.35 21.31 4.01
N LEU A 501 8.36 21.92 4.63
CA LEU A 501 9.49 21.20 5.25
C LEU A 501 9.19 20.70 6.68
N LYS A 502 8.03 21.04 7.25
CA LYS A 502 7.63 20.64 8.61
C LYS A 502 6.67 19.45 8.53
N ILE A 503 7.24 18.25 8.58
CA ILE A 503 6.49 17.00 8.50
C ILE A 503 5.48 16.95 9.66
N GLY A 504 4.19 16.74 9.33
CA GLY A 504 3.11 16.72 10.31
C GLY A 504 2.33 18.04 10.45
N LYS A 505 2.77 19.11 9.78
CA LYS A 505 2.18 20.46 9.89
C LYS A 505 1.60 20.93 8.56
N SER A 506 0.27 20.98 8.46
CA SER A 506 -0.44 21.46 7.26
C SER A 506 -0.75 22.95 7.36
N PHE A 507 -0.49 23.70 6.27
CA PHE A 507 -0.84 25.13 6.16
C PHE A 507 -2.34 25.36 6.38
N TYR A 508 -3.20 24.51 5.82
CA TYR A 508 -4.65 24.67 5.91
C TYR A 508 -5.23 24.45 7.32
N LYS A 509 -4.44 23.90 8.26
CA LYS A 509 -4.83 23.76 9.69
C LYS A 509 -4.27 24.89 10.56
N SER A 510 -3.48 25.79 9.98
CA SER A 510 -2.79 26.84 10.70
C SER A 510 -3.73 27.97 11.14
N LYS A 511 -3.37 28.69 12.22
CA LYS A 511 -4.14 29.86 12.68
C LYS A 511 -4.13 30.97 11.62
N GLU A 512 -3.03 31.09 10.88
CA GLU A 512 -2.89 32.05 9.79
C GLU A 512 -3.91 31.78 8.69
N PHE A 513 -4.05 30.51 8.26
CA PHE A 513 -5.04 30.14 7.26
C PHE A 513 -6.48 30.31 7.76
N GLN A 514 -6.76 29.97 9.03
CA GLN A 514 -8.09 30.19 9.61
C GLN A 514 -8.50 31.66 9.58
N LYS A 515 -7.55 32.57 9.88
CA LYS A 515 -7.76 34.01 9.76
C LYS A 515 -8.02 34.43 8.31
N GLN A 516 -7.21 33.95 7.37
CA GLN A 516 -7.39 34.23 5.93
C GLN A 516 -8.75 33.75 5.41
N ASN A 517 -9.16 32.54 5.79
CA ASN A 517 -10.44 31.95 5.40
C ASN A 517 -11.63 32.77 5.95
N ALA A 518 -11.51 33.27 7.18
CA ALA A 518 -12.52 34.14 7.80
C ALA A 518 -12.59 35.54 7.15
N GLU A 519 -11.45 36.15 6.85
CA GLU A 519 -11.36 37.46 6.18
C GLU A 519 -11.93 37.43 4.76
N LEU A 520 -11.65 36.36 4.02
CA LEU A 520 -12.17 36.13 2.67
C LEU A 520 -13.62 35.65 2.65
N ARG A 521 -14.25 35.42 3.81
CA ARG A 521 -15.58 34.77 3.93
C ARG A 521 -15.69 33.49 3.10
N SER A 522 -14.56 32.81 2.88
CA SER A 522 -14.53 31.56 2.14
C SER A 522 -14.86 30.42 3.10
N ASN A 523 -15.77 29.55 2.71
CA ASN A 523 -16.03 28.31 3.43
C ASN A 523 -15.12 27.20 2.87
N PHE A 524 -13.81 27.40 2.75
CA PHE A 524 -12.93 26.33 2.27
C PHE A 524 -12.53 25.37 3.42
N LYS A 525 -12.64 24.06 3.18
CA LYS A 525 -12.09 23.00 4.04
C LYS A 525 -11.17 22.07 3.22
N PRO A 526 -9.92 21.87 3.65
CA PRO A 526 -8.96 21.00 2.97
C PRO A 526 -9.30 19.52 3.16
N THR A 527 -8.93 18.71 2.19
CA THR A 527 -8.98 17.24 2.30
C THR A 527 -7.71 16.70 2.97
N SER A 528 -6.55 17.33 2.74
CA SER A 528 -5.26 16.92 3.31
C SER A 528 -5.11 17.27 4.79
N GLN A 529 -5.00 16.23 5.64
CA GLN A 529 -5.06 16.38 7.10
C GLN A 529 -3.72 16.24 7.83
N PHE A 530 -2.79 15.44 7.31
CA PHE A 530 -1.63 14.98 8.08
C PHE A 530 -0.33 15.74 7.76
N GLY A 531 -0.14 16.25 6.54
CA GLY A 531 1.07 16.99 6.18
C GLY A 531 2.34 16.11 6.05
N ILE A 532 2.16 14.87 5.58
CA ILE A 532 3.23 13.87 5.40
C ILE A 532 3.31 13.32 3.97
N GLY A 533 2.32 13.61 3.14
CA GLY A 533 2.14 12.99 1.82
C GLY A 533 3.30 13.21 0.86
N ILE A 534 4.02 14.35 0.97
CA ILE A 534 5.14 14.64 0.06
C ILE A 534 6.29 13.65 0.21
N LEU A 535 6.52 13.10 1.41
CA LEU A 535 7.59 12.13 1.66
C LEU A 535 7.35 10.80 0.93
N SER A 536 6.10 10.45 0.65
CA SER A 536 5.76 9.24 -0.10
C SER A 536 6.32 9.27 -1.53
N CYS A 537 6.65 10.46 -2.07
CA CYS A 537 7.31 10.58 -3.37
C CYS A 537 8.70 9.92 -3.37
N PHE A 538 9.38 9.87 -2.22
CA PHE A 538 10.68 9.21 -2.10
C PHE A 538 10.59 7.66 -2.13
N MET A 539 9.38 7.09 -2.24
CA MET A 539 9.20 5.64 -2.50
C MET A 539 9.45 5.27 -3.96
N ILE A 540 9.36 6.22 -4.88
CA ILE A 540 9.56 6.00 -6.32
C ILE A 540 10.71 6.81 -6.91
N GLY A 541 11.26 7.75 -6.13
CA GLY A 541 12.31 8.66 -6.56
C GLY A 541 13.25 9.03 -5.44
N ASP A 542 14.40 9.56 -5.82
CA ASP A 542 15.47 9.97 -4.92
C ASP A 542 15.70 11.49 -4.95
N LYS A 543 15.05 12.22 -5.86
CA LYS A 543 15.09 13.69 -5.90
C LYS A 543 13.72 14.29 -6.17
N LEU A 544 13.39 15.35 -5.42
CA LEU A 544 12.17 16.14 -5.58
C LEU A 544 12.53 17.57 -5.94
N GLU A 545 12.03 18.06 -7.06
CA GLU A 545 12.18 19.45 -7.49
C GLU A 545 10.80 20.12 -7.51
N VAL A 546 10.72 21.32 -6.94
CA VAL A 546 9.47 22.08 -6.84
C VAL A 546 9.69 23.47 -7.40
N THR A 547 8.89 23.84 -8.40
CA THR A 547 8.79 25.21 -8.90
C THR A 547 7.40 25.74 -8.55
N THR A 548 7.31 26.89 -7.88
CA THR A 548 6.04 27.42 -7.38
C THR A 548 5.97 28.93 -7.49
N LYS A 549 4.75 29.44 -7.70
CA LYS A 549 4.44 30.86 -7.76
C LYS A 549 3.18 31.13 -6.94
N SER A 550 3.34 31.86 -5.84
CA SER A 550 2.25 32.20 -4.93
C SER A 550 1.23 33.13 -5.59
N LEU A 551 -0.05 32.87 -5.38
CA LEU A 551 -1.14 33.75 -5.76
C LEU A 551 -1.09 35.02 -4.89
N ALA A 552 -0.80 36.16 -5.51
CA ALA A 552 -0.77 37.45 -4.80
C ALA A 552 -2.18 37.91 -4.41
N VAL A 553 -2.37 38.26 -3.13
CA VAL A 553 -3.66 38.75 -2.60
C VAL A 553 -3.85 40.26 -2.87
N ASP A 554 -2.77 40.96 -3.19
CA ASP A 554 -2.65 42.43 -3.31
C ASP A 554 -2.07 42.90 -4.66
N GLY A 555 -1.87 42.00 -5.63
CA GLY A 555 -1.37 42.33 -6.97
C GLY A 555 0.14 42.49 -7.08
N THR A 556 0.91 42.36 -6.00
CA THR A 556 2.37 42.19 -6.06
C THR A 556 2.70 40.71 -6.15
N SER A 557 3.02 40.21 -7.35
CA SER A 557 3.45 38.81 -7.49
C SER A 557 4.74 38.58 -6.72
N ASP A 558 4.72 37.65 -5.77
CA ASP A 558 5.94 37.16 -5.17
C ASP A 558 6.82 36.51 -6.26
N HIS A 559 8.14 36.60 -6.10
CA HIS A 559 9.06 36.06 -7.11
C HIS A 559 8.89 34.53 -7.20
N PRO A 560 8.95 33.93 -8.40
CA PRO A 560 8.90 32.48 -8.54
C PRO A 560 10.03 31.83 -7.73
N ILE A 561 9.72 30.71 -7.09
CA ILE A 561 10.67 29.97 -6.27
C ILE A 561 10.85 28.59 -6.89
N ARG A 562 12.10 28.18 -7.11
CA ARG A 562 12.47 26.80 -7.43
C ARG A 562 13.42 26.28 -6.37
N PHE A 563 13.17 25.07 -5.90
CA PHE A 563 14.04 24.40 -4.94
C PHE A 563 14.06 22.89 -5.20
N SER A 564 15.12 22.24 -4.71
CA SER A 564 15.25 20.79 -4.76
C SER A 564 15.58 20.21 -3.40
N ILE A 565 15.21 18.94 -3.23
CA ILE A 565 15.51 18.12 -2.07
C ILE A 565 15.91 16.74 -2.59
N ASP A 566 17.15 16.34 -2.32
CA ASP A 566 17.76 15.13 -2.87
C ASP A 566 17.54 13.90 -1.97
N GLY A 567 16.50 13.91 -1.13
CA GLY A 567 16.14 12.80 -0.25
C GLY A 567 15.48 13.25 1.06
N PRO A 568 14.84 12.35 1.82
CA PRO A 568 14.09 12.71 3.03
C PRO A 568 14.98 13.22 4.17
N HIS A 569 16.27 12.85 4.19
CA HIS A 569 17.25 13.30 5.19
C HIS A 569 18.29 14.26 4.61
N GLU A 570 18.18 14.59 3.32
CA GLU A 570 19.14 15.39 2.59
C GLU A 570 18.83 16.89 2.69
N LYS A 571 19.77 17.70 2.19
CA LYS A 571 19.78 19.16 2.37
C LYS A 571 18.92 19.82 1.30
N PHE A 572 18.29 20.93 1.68
CA PHE A 572 17.50 21.78 0.81
C PHE A 572 18.38 22.83 0.12
N TYR A 573 18.08 23.15 -1.15
CA TYR A 573 18.72 24.28 -1.84
C TYR A 573 17.76 24.94 -2.83
N TYR A 574 17.91 26.24 -3.01
CA TYR A 574 17.20 26.98 -4.06
C TYR A 574 17.93 26.84 -5.38
N MET A 575 17.20 26.96 -6.48
CA MET A 575 17.72 26.94 -7.84
C MET A 575 17.13 28.12 -8.62
N THR A 576 17.78 28.50 -9.71
CA THR A 576 17.20 29.46 -10.65
C THR A 576 15.94 28.86 -11.30
N PRO A 577 14.77 29.53 -11.23
CA PRO A 577 13.55 29.05 -11.88
C PRO A 577 13.76 28.82 -13.38
N ASP A 578 13.36 27.64 -13.86
CA ASP A 578 13.44 27.30 -15.28
C ASP A 578 12.34 28.05 -16.07
N VAL A 579 12.70 28.65 -17.21
CA VAL A 579 11.76 29.47 -17.98
C VAL A 579 10.60 28.66 -18.55
N LEU A 580 10.84 27.40 -18.96
CA LEU A 580 9.80 26.52 -19.50
C LEU A 580 8.85 26.05 -18.39
N ASP A 581 9.38 25.77 -17.18
CA ASP A 581 8.55 25.48 -16.01
C ASP A 581 7.65 26.68 -15.66
N LEU A 582 8.19 27.90 -15.70
CA LEU A 582 7.42 29.11 -15.44
C LEU A 582 6.35 29.38 -16.51
N GLU A 583 6.65 29.11 -17.78
CA GLU A 583 5.67 29.19 -18.87
C GLU A 583 4.50 28.21 -18.63
N LYS A 584 4.80 26.98 -18.19
CA LYS A 584 3.78 25.98 -17.85
C LYS A 584 2.93 26.36 -16.65
N ILE A 585 3.53 26.90 -15.58
CA ILE A 585 2.81 27.33 -14.36
C ILE A 585 1.96 28.58 -14.64
N GLY A 586 2.50 29.52 -15.42
CA GLY A 586 1.83 30.79 -15.73
C GLY A 586 1.80 31.78 -14.57
N HIS A 587 0.60 32.15 -14.11
CA HIS A 587 0.44 33.25 -13.15
C HIS A 587 0.61 32.82 -11.70
N HIS A 588 0.13 31.64 -11.33
CA HIS A 588 0.22 31.06 -9.99
C HIS A 588 0.06 29.54 -10.09
N GLY A 589 0.59 28.82 -9.11
CA GLY A 589 0.51 27.35 -9.09
C GLY A 589 1.80 26.70 -8.61
N THR A 590 1.86 25.38 -8.75
CA THR A 590 3.02 24.57 -8.36
C THR A 590 3.27 23.47 -9.39
N LEU A 591 4.53 23.28 -9.75
CA LEU A 591 5.04 22.13 -10.50
C LEU A 591 5.95 21.33 -9.57
N ILE A 592 5.60 20.08 -9.34
CA ILE A 592 6.42 19.12 -8.59
C ILE A 592 6.95 18.09 -9.56
N LYS A 593 8.27 17.88 -9.58
CA LYS A 593 8.94 16.82 -10.34
C LYS A 593 9.56 15.81 -9.37
N VAL A 594 9.20 14.55 -9.52
CA VAL A 594 9.75 13.41 -8.77
C VAL A 594 10.65 12.64 -9.72
N TYR A 595 11.96 12.77 -9.53
CA TYR A 595 12.96 12.06 -10.35
C TYR A 595 13.01 10.59 -9.92
N LEU A 596 12.76 9.69 -10.87
CA LEU A 596 12.57 8.27 -10.60
C LEU A 596 13.89 7.57 -10.29
N SER A 597 13.85 6.64 -9.34
CA SER A 597 14.93 5.71 -9.04
C SER A 597 15.12 4.73 -10.21
N GLY A 598 16.35 4.23 -10.41
CA GLY A 598 16.70 3.40 -11.58
C GLY A 598 15.92 2.08 -11.71
N ASP A 599 15.29 1.61 -10.65
CA ASP A 599 14.45 0.40 -10.60
C ASP A 599 12.95 0.67 -10.88
N VAL A 600 12.55 1.93 -11.05
CA VAL A 600 11.17 2.33 -11.28
C VAL A 600 10.95 2.66 -12.76
N ALA A 601 10.33 1.72 -13.48
CA ALA A 601 9.88 1.94 -14.85
C ALA A 601 8.47 2.54 -14.88
N VAL A 602 8.29 3.61 -15.65
CA VAL A 602 6.98 4.23 -15.93
C VAL A 602 6.91 4.59 -17.41
N TYR A 603 5.75 4.37 -18.02
CA TYR A 603 5.54 4.59 -19.46
C TYR A 603 4.44 5.62 -19.73
N ASP A 604 4.55 6.32 -20.86
CA ASP A 604 3.62 7.37 -21.32
C ASP A 604 3.32 7.26 -22.83
N HIS A 605 3.51 6.07 -23.41
CA HIS A 605 3.24 5.83 -24.83
C HIS A 605 1.75 5.99 -25.13
N LYS A 606 1.42 6.47 -26.34
CA LYS A 606 0.02 6.58 -26.77
C LYS A 606 -0.68 5.22 -26.71
N ILE A 607 -1.90 5.22 -26.16
CA ILE A 607 -2.74 4.04 -26.03
C ILE A 607 -3.87 4.12 -27.04
N ASP A 608 -3.91 3.17 -27.97
CA ASP A 608 -5.05 3.00 -28.87
C ASP A 608 -6.24 2.41 -28.09
N SER A 609 -7.44 2.96 -28.27
CA SER A 609 -8.66 2.50 -27.60
C SER A 609 -8.58 2.53 -26.06
N LEU A 610 -8.16 3.66 -25.49
CA LEU A 610 -8.01 3.88 -24.04
C LEU A 610 -9.18 3.37 -23.18
N PRO A 611 -10.47 3.59 -23.51
CA PRO A 611 -11.59 3.05 -22.71
C PRO A 611 -11.56 1.53 -22.56
N LEU A 612 -11.23 0.82 -23.65
CA LEU A 612 -11.15 -0.63 -23.66
C LEU A 612 -9.95 -1.14 -22.86
N MET A 613 -8.84 -0.39 -22.85
CA MET A 613 -7.65 -0.71 -22.06
C MET A 613 -7.87 -0.51 -20.55
N ILE A 614 -8.59 0.55 -20.16
CA ILE A 614 -8.95 0.78 -18.75
C ILE A 614 -9.76 -0.40 -18.21
N HIS A 615 -10.74 -0.87 -18.98
CA HIS A 615 -11.59 -1.98 -18.56
C HIS A 615 -10.89 -3.34 -18.69
N GLY A 616 -10.33 -3.63 -19.88
CA GLY A 616 -9.62 -4.86 -20.18
C GLY A 616 -8.42 -5.10 -19.27
N GLY A 617 -7.82 -4.04 -18.72
CA GLY A 617 -6.69 -4.20 -17.81
C GLY A 617 -7.01 -4.83 -16.45
N GLU A 618 -8.28 -4.91 -16.09
CA GLU A 618 -8.76 -5.68 -14.92
C GLU A 618 -9.10 -7.14 -15.29
N SER A 619 -9.25 -7.45 -16.59
CA SER A 619 -9.58 -8.80 -17.06
C SER A 619 -8.33 -9.67 -17.14
N GLN A 620 -8.29 -10.73 -16.31
CA GLN A 620 -7.19 -11.69 -16.32
C GLN A 620 -7.03 -12.35 -17.70
N ASP A 621 -8.13 -12.64 -18.39
CA ASP A 621 -8.10 -13.30 -19.69
C ASP A 621 -7.60 -12.35 -20.78
N PHE A 622 -8.06 -11.10 -20.79
CA PHE A 622 -7.54 -10.07 -21.68
C PHE A 622 -6.02 -9.88 -21.52
N MET A 623 -5.55 -9.86 -20.28
CA MET A 623 -4.13 -9.64 -19.97
C MET A 623 -3.26 -10.88 -20.23
N ARG A 624 -3.77 -12.10 -19.99
CA ARG A 624 -3.09 -13.35 -20.36
C ARG A 624 -2.78 -13.46 -21.85
N HIS A 625 -3.68 -12.97 -22.69
CA HIS A 625 -3.48 -12.96 -24.15
C HIS A 625 -2.56 -11.83 -24.63
N ARG A 626 -2.22 -10.87 -23.76
CA ARG A 626 -1.39 -9.69 -24.10
C ARG A 626 -0.37 -9.34 -23.01
N PRO A 627 0.57 -10.25 -22.67
CA PRO A 627 1.46 -10.08 -21.52
C PRO A 627 2.38 -8.85 -21.61
N VAL A 628 2.89 -8.52 -22.80
CA VAL A 628 3.73 -7.33 -23.00
C VAL A 628 2.94 -6.03 -22.83
N LEU A 629 1.68 -6.01 -23.29
CA LEU A 629 0.79 -4.86 -23.12
C LEU A 629 0.38 -4.72 -21.64
N TYR A 630 0.18 -5.85 -20.95
CA TYR A 630 -0.13 -5.88 -19.51
C TYR A 630 0.96 -5.23 -18.68
N GLU A 631 2.21 -5.64 -18.88
CA GLU A 631 3.36 -5.09 -18.18
C GLU A 631 3.49 -3.58 -18.39
N LYS A 632 3.34 -3.13 -19.64
CA LYS A 632 3.39 -1.71 -19.99
C LYS A 632 2.22 -0.91 -19.42
N TRP A 633 1.00 -1.47 -19.42
CA TRP A 633 -0.20 -0.81 -18.89
C TRP A 633 -0.16 -0.66 -17.37
N ASN A 634 0.31 -1.67 -16.64
CA ASN A 634 0.45 -1.62 -15.19
C ASN A 634 1.37 -0.49 -14.73
N ALA A 635 2.44 -0.24 -15.50
CA ALA A 635 3.38 0.85 -15.26
C ALA A 635 3.06 2.12 -16.08
N HIS A 636 1.90 2.22 -16.72
CA HIS A 636 1.54 3.38 -17.52
C HIS A 636 1.05 4.53 -16.63
N ILE A 637 1.56 5.75 -16.83
CA ILE A 637 1.21 6.91 -15.98
C ILE A 637 -0.30 7.19 -15.93
N TYR A 638 -1.00 7.01 -17.05
CA TYR A 638 -2.46 7.12 -17.07
C TYR A 638 -3.12 6.11 -16.11
N ASN A 639 -2.72 4.83 -16.15
CA ASN A 639 -3.29 3.80 -15.29
C ASN A 639 -2.96 4.07 -13.82
N LEU A 640 -1.73 4.46 -13.51
CA LEU A 640 -1.28 4.77 -12.15
C LEU A 640 -2.09 5.94 -11.53
N VAL A 641 -2.31 7.01 -12.31
CA VAL A 641 -3.12 8.15 -11.86
C VAL A 641 -4.61 7.79 -11.83
N ASN A 642 -5.16 7.12 -12.85
CA ASN A 642 -6.57 6.70 -12.91
C ASN A 642 -6.94 5.73 -11.79
N ASN A 643 -5.99 4.90 -11.32
CA ASN A 643 -6.20 4.03 -10.16
C ASN A 643 -6.24 4.79 -8.84
N SER A 644 -5.56 5.94 -8.79
CA SER A 644 -5.52 6.83 -7.63
C SER A 644 -6.67 7.86 -7.63
N VAL A 645 -7.09 8.32 -8.81
CA VAL A 645 -8.10 9.36 -9.04
C VAL A 645 -9.22 8.76 -9.88
N ALA A 646 -10.26 8.26 -9.22
CA ALA A 646 -11.36 7.58 -9.88
C ALA A 646 -12.38 8.53 -10.51
N ILE A 647 -12.65 9.66 -9.87
CA ILE A 647 -13.62 10.66 -10.33
C ILE A 647 -13.05 12.06 -10.07
N PRO A 648 -12.55 12.78 -11.09
CA PRO A 648 -12.11 14.16 -10.92
C PRO A 648 -13.21 15.07 -10.35
N HIS A 649 -12.81 16.04 -9.52
CA HIS A 649 -13.74 17.04 -8.99
C HIS A 649 -14.32 17.91 -10.13
N GLU A 650 -15.62 18.22 -10.10
CA GLU A 650 -16.34 18.87 -11.21
C GLU A 650 -15.71 20.19 -11.70
N ASN A 651 -15.16 20.98 -10.78
CA ASN A 651 -14.51 22.27 -11.06
C ASN A 651 -12.98 22.19 -11.30
N VAL A 652 -12.41 20.99 -11.36
CA VAL A 652 -10.97 20.78 -11.54
C VAL A 652 -10.71 19.77 -12.65
N ASP A 653 -10.11 20.23 -13.75
CA ASP A 653 -9.75 19.36 -14.86
C ASP A 653 -8.47 18.58 -14.51
N VAL A 654 -8.54 17.25 -14.51
CA VAL A 654 -7.38 16.37 -14.29
C VAL A 654 -6.99 15.71 -15.60
N SER A 655 -5.72 15.83 -15.97
CA SER A 655 -5.22 15.38 -17.27
C SER A 655 -3.84 14.74 -17.17
N ILE A 656 -3.53 13.92 -18.17
CA ILE A 656 -2.28 13.18 -18.33
C ILE A 656 -1.66 13.61 -19.65
N ALA A 657 -0.47 14.21 -19.59
CA ALA A 657 0.36 14.43 -20.76
C ALA A 657 1.04 13.12 -21.14
N ILE A 658 0.83 12.68 -22.38
CA ILE A 658 1.45 11.49 -22.97
C ILE A 658 2.45 11.89 -24.06
N ASN A 659 3.35 10.97 -24.38
CA ASN A 659 4.40 11.18 -25.37
C ASN A 659 3.81 11.59 -26.74
N GLY A 660 4.41 12.60 -27.38
CA GLY A 660 3.90 13.23 -28.59
C GLY A 660 3.00 14.45 -28.36
N GLY A 661 2.89 14.94 -27.13
CA GLY A 661 2.20 16.20 -26.79
C GLY A 661 0.68 16.09 -26.73
N THR A 662 0.14 14.87 -26.70
CA THR A 662 -1.30 14.65 -26.52
C THR A 662 -1.63 14.74 -25.03
N ILE A 663 -2.76 15.39 -24.71
CA ILE A 663 -3.24 15.53 -23.33
C ILE A 663 -4.56 14.74 -23.22
N GLU A 664 -4.54 13.70 -22.40
CA GLU A 664 -5.70 12.84 -22.13
C GLU A 664 -6.34 13.23 -20.80
N LYS A 665 -7.64 13.48 -20.77
CA LYS A 665 -8.34 13.74 -19.51
C LYS A 665 -8.57 12.44 -18.74
N ILE A 666 -8.49 12.48 -17.41
CA ILE A 666 -8.92 11.35 -16.58
C ILE A 666 -10.43 11.18 -16.74
N ILE A 667 -10.83 10.01 -17.21
CA ILE A 667 -12.23 9.66 -17.43
C ILE A 667 -12.79 8.98 -16.16
N PRO A 668 -13.93 9.42 -15.61
CA PRO A 668 -14.52 8.82 -14.42
C PRO A 668 -14.80 7.32 -14.57
N TRP A 669 -14.52 6.52 -13.53
CA TRP A 669 -14.66 5.05 -13.56
C TRP A 669 -16.04 4.52 -13.97
N GLY A 670 -17.11 5.25 -13.65
CA GLY A 670 -18.50 4.89 -13.96
C GLY A 670 -18.93 5.18 -15.39
N THR A 671 -18.06 5.78 -16.22
CA THR A 671 -18.42 6.20 -17.58
C THR A 671 -18.80 5.00 -18.45
N PRO A 672 -20.00 4.98 -19.08
CA PRO A 672 -20.41 3.93 -20.01
C PRO A 672 -19.51 3.85 -21.25
N ILE A 673 -19.20 2.64 -21.69
CA ILE A 673 -18.44 2.36 -22.90
C ILE A 673 -19.42 1.97 -24.01
N ASN A 674 -19.36 2.68 -25.14
CA ASN A 674 -20.06 2.25 -26.34
C ASN A 674 -19.29 1.11 -27.03
N LEU A 675 -19.67 -0.14 -26.73
CA LEU A 675 -19.02 -1.34 -27.27
C LEU A 675 -19.13 -1.48 -28.80
N SER A 676 -20.09 -0.79 -29.43
CA SER A 676 -20.23 -0.81 -30.89
C SER A 676 -19.06 -0.15 -31.64
N MET A 677 -18.24 0.63 -30.94
CA MET A 677 -17.07 1.32 -31.51
C MET A 677 -15.83 0.42 -31.63
N TYR A 678 -15.86 -0.81 -31.09
CA TYR A 678 -14.70 -1.69 -30.99
C TYR A 678 -14.89 -3.01 -31.75
N PRO A 679 -13.80 -3.66 -32.20
CA PRO A 679 -13.87 -4.98 -32.83
C PRO A 679 -14.48 -6.03 -31.88
N SER A 680 -15.42 -6.86 -32.38
CA SER A 680 -16.13 -7.87 -31.57
C SER A 680 -15.19 -8.82 -30.82
N LYS A 681 -14.07 -9.22 -31.45
CA LYS A 681 -13.08 -10.10 -30.83
C LYS A 681 -12.43 -9.49 -29.58
N ASP A 682 -12.18 -8.18 -29.57
CA ASP A 682 -11.57 -7.51 -28.42
C ASP A 682 -12.60 -7.32 -27.29
N VAL A 683 -13.85 -7.01 -27.64
CA VAL A 683 -14.96 -6.96 -26.67
C VAL A 683 -15.19 -8.33 -26.03
N GLU A 684 -15.25 -9.39 -26.82
CA GLU A 684 -15.42 -10.77 -26.33
C GLU A 684 -14.30 -11.17 -25.35
N LEU A 685 -13.05 -10.80 -25.65
CA LEU A 685 -11.90 -11.09 -24.79
C LEU A 685 -11.94 -10.31 -23.47
N VAL A 686 -12.35 -9.04 -23.52
CA VAL A 686 -12.47 -8.19 -22.32
C VAL A 686 -13.54 -8.73 -21.37
N TYR A 687 -14.69 -9.13 -21.91
CA TYR A 687 -15.85 -9.59 -21.16
C TYR A 687 -15.98 -11.11 -21.05
N GLU A 688 -14.92 -11.88 -21.34
CA GLU A 688 -14.96 -13.35 -21.35
C GLU A 688 -15.41 -13.92 -19.99
N SER A 689 -14.92 -13.35 -18.90
CA SER A 689 -15.31 -13.70 -17.52
C SER A 689 -16.77 -13.36 -17.17
N HIS A 690 -17.40 -12.48 -17.94
CA HIS A 690 -18.81 -12.07 -17.79
C HIS A 690 -19.73 -12.77 -18.79
N ARG A 691 -19.20 -13.70 -19.59
CA ARG A 691 -19.95 -14.37 -20.65
C ARG A 691 -21.05 -15.28 -20.10
N TYR A 692 -20.84 -15.86 -18.92
CA TYR A 692 -21.77 -16.79 -18.28
C TYR A 692 -22.09 -16.33 -16.87
N LEU A 693 -23.37 -16.33 -16.53
CA LEU A 693 -23.80 -16.27 -15.13
C LEU A 693 -23.67 -17.66 -14.49
N SER A 694 -23.79 -17.74 -13.16
CA SER A 694 -23.70 -19.00 -12.41
C SER A 694 -24.71 -20.07 -12.86
N ASP A 695 -25.81 -19.65 -13.48
CA ASP A 695 -26.85 -20.50 -14.05
C ASP A 695 -26.59 -20.93 -15.51
N GLY A 696 -25.46 -20.52 -16.09
CA GLY A 696 -25.09 -20.80 -17.48
C GLY A 696 -25.73 -19.86 -18.50
N TYR A 697 -26.49 -18.84 -18.07
CA TYR A 697 -27.06 -17.85 -18.98
C TYR A 697 -25.97 -17.01 -19.67
N LYS A 698 -26.07 -16.89 -21.00
CA LYS A 698 -25.08 -16.22 -21.84
C LYS A 698 -25.38 -14.74 -22.04
N VAL A 699 -25.26 -13.95 -20.97
CA VAL A 699 -25.66 -12.54 -20.97
C VAL A 699 -24.97 -11.70 -22.04
N LEU A 700 -23.66 -11.91 -22.26
CA LEU A 700 -22.90 -11.17 -23.28
C LEU A 700 -23.38 -11.48 -24.70
N ASP A 701 -23.62 -12.76 -25.01
CA ASP A 701 -24.07 -13.20 -26.34
C ASP A 701 -25.44 -12.58 -26.68
N ASP A 702 -26.34 -12.48 -25.70
CA ASP A 702 -27.66 -11.86 -25.90
C ASP A 702 -27.59 -10.34 -25.91
N TYR A 703 -26.76 -9.72 -25.06
CA TYR A 703 -26.51 -8.28 -25.09
C TYR A 703 -26.01 -7.82 -26.45
N LEU A 704 -25.03 -8.51 -27.03
CA LEU A 704 -24.46 -8.13 -28.34
C LEU A 704 -25.52 -8.13 -29.47
N LYS A 705 -26.59 -8.91 -29.35
CA LYS A 705 -27.71 -8.93 -30.33
C LYS A 705 -28.65 -7.73 -30.19
N VAL A 706 -28.80 -7.18 -28.99
CA VAL A 706 -29.80 -6.13 -28.69
C VAL A 706 -29.20 -4.81 -28.19
N LYS A 707 -27.87 -4.69 -28.12
CA LYS A 707 -27.17 -3.49 -27.62
C LYS A 707 -27.64 -2.17 -28.23
N ASP A 708 -28.04 -2.18 -29.50
CA ASP A 708 -28.47 -0.97 -30.23
C ASP A 708 -29.91 -0.57 -29.85
N PHE A 709 -30.62 -1.40 -29.08
CA PHE A 709 -31.94 -1.16 -28.51
C PHE A 709 -31.89 -0.86 -27.00
N ILE A 710 -30.71 -0.55 -26.45
CA ILE A 710 -30.53 -0.25 -25.02
C ILE A 710 -29.86 1.11 -24.88
N ASP A 711 -30.49 2.02 -24.14
CA ASP A 711 -29.93 3.32 -23.77
C ASP A 711 -29.33 3.23 -22.36
N ILE A 712 -27.99 3.29 -22.26
CA ILE A 712 -27.25 3.21 -20.99
C ILE A 712 -26.75 4.59 -20.61
N GLN A 713 -27.20 5.12 -19.47
CA GLN A 713 -26.82 6.44 -18.97
C GLN A 713 -26.50 6.42 -17.49
N GLU A 714 -25.52 7.24 -17.08
CA GLU A 714 -25.20 7.53 -15.68
C GLU A 714 -26.08 8.69 -15.18
N TYR A 715 -26.59 8.55 -13.97
CA TYR A 715 -27.41 9.54 -13.28
C TYR A 715 -26.83 9.84 -11.90
N ASN A 716 -26.90 11.11 -11.51
CA ASN A 716 -26.37 11.59 -10.24
C ASN A 716 -27.50 12.14 -9.36
N VAL A 717 -27.40 11.87 -8.06
CA VAL A 717 -28.22 12.44 -6.99
C VAL A 717 -27.30 13.15 -6.03
N TYR A 718 -27.52 14.45 -5.83
CA TYR A 718 -26.78 15.26 -4.87
C TYR A 718 -27.66 15.52 -3.65
N LEU A 719 -27.16 15.16 -2.48
CA LEU A 719 -27.81 15.43 -1.21
C LEU A 719 -26.76 15.97 -0.23
N ASP A 720 -26.89 17.25 0.12
CA ASP A 720 -25.92 18.00 0.92
C ASP A 720 -24.49 17.87 0.34
N ASP A 721 -23.59 17.21 1.07
CA ASP A 721 -22.18 17.04 0.72
C ASP A 721 -21.87 15.67 0.06
N VAL A 722 -22.92 14.92 -0.27
CA VAL A 722 -22.86 13.56 -0.81
C VAL A 722 -23.38 13.54 -2.25
N GLU A 723 -22.57 12.99 -3.15
CA GLU A 723 -22.95 12.66 -4.52
C GLU A 723 -23.12 11.15 -4.64
N TYR A 724 -24.24 10.69 -5.18
CA TYR A 724 -24.48 9.29 -5.49
C TYR A 724 -24.72 9.12 -6.98
N ARG A 725 -23.98 8.20 -7.62
CA ARG A 725 -24.08 7.94 -9.06
C ARG A 725 -24.51 6.50 -9.31
N PHE A 726 -25.40 6.30 -10.27
CA PHE A 726 -25.85 4.97 -10.67
C PHE A 726 -26.18 4.96 -12.17
N LEU A 727 -26.23 3.75 -12.74
CA LEU A 727 -26.52 3.54 -14.16
C LEU A 727 -27.97 3.08 -14.34
N LEU A 728 -28.60 3.50 -15.42
CA LEU A 728 -29.84 2.89 -15.91
C LEU A 728 -29.65 2.42 -17.35
N SER A 729 -30.00 1.16 -17.60
CA SER A 729 -30.09 0.55 -18.92
C SER A 729 -31.56 0.46 -19.33
N LEU A 730 -32.03 1.41 -20.14
CA LEU A 730 -33.43 1.52 -20.51
C LEU A 730 -33.68 0.98 -21.94
N PRO A 731 -34.69 0.13 -22.16
CA PRO A 731 -34.96 -0.42 -23.49
C PRO A 731 -35.56 0.63 -24.42
N LEU A 732 -35.11 0.65 -25.67
CA LEU A 732 -35.64 1.47 -26.77
C LEU A 732 -36.78 0.73 -27.49
N PRO A 733 -37.69 1.45 -28.18
CA PRO A 733 -38.78 0.82 -28.92
C PRO A 733 -38.31 -0.20 -29.95
N GLY A 734 -38.97 -1.36 -29.99
CA GLY A 734 -38.69 -2.44 -30.93
C GLY A 734 -37.63 -3.44 -30.48
N ILE A 735 -37.20 -3.39 -29.20
CA ILE A 735 -36.34 -4.43 -28.64
C ILE A 735 -37.04 -5.80 -28.75
N PRO A 736 -36.35 -6.85 -29.25
CA PRO A 736 -36.93 -8.19 -29.29
C PRO A 736 -37.13 -8.72 -27.87
N GLU A 737 -38.00 -9.72 -27.73
CA GLU A 737 -38.25 -10.37 -26.44
C GLU A 737 -36.96 -11.07 -25.95
N VAL A 738 -36.41 -10.56 -24.85
CA VAL A 738 -35.16 -11.02 -24.23
C VAL A 738 -35.30 -11.05 -22.72
N ASN A 739 -34.40 -11.75 -22.04
CA ASN A 739 -34.36 -11.77 -20.58
C ASN A 739 -33.88 -10.42 -20.03
N TYR A 740 -34.49 -9.93 -18.94
CA TYR A 740 -34.14 -8.67 -18.27
C TYR A 740 -32.65 -8.58 -17.87
N ARG A 741 -31.99 -9.73 -17.64
CA ARG A 741 -30.56 -9.81 -17.30
C ARG A 741 -29.67 -9.16 -18.36
N VAL A 742 -30.13 -9.04 -19.62
CA VAL A 742 -29.40 -8.30 -20.65
C VAL A 742 -29.23 -6.82 -20.28
N LEU A 743 -30.21 -6.20 -19.63
CA LEU A 743 -30.13 -4.81 -19.16
C LEU A 743 -29.19 -4.65 -17.96
N THR A 744 -28.88 -5.73 -17.24
CA THR A 744 -27.89 -5.71 -16.14
C THR A 744 -26.44 -5.74 -16.64
N PHE A 745 -26.22 -5.99 -17.94
CA PHE A 745 -24.90 -5.89 -18.55
C PHE A 745 -24.57 -4.43 -18.84
N GLU A 746 -23.74 -3.84 -17.97
CA GLU A 746 -23.40 -2.43 -17.98
C GLU A 746 -21.91 -2.25 -18.31
N PRO A 747 -21.55 -2.09 -19.59
CA PRO A 747 -20.17 -1.91 -19.99
C PRO A 747 -19.68 -0.53 -19.53
N VAL A 748 -18.93 -0.50 -18.44
CA VAL A 748 -18.31 0.70 -17.87
C VAL A 748 -16.80 0.60 -17.88
N LEU A 749 -16.11 1.74 -17.74
CA LEU A 749 -14.65 1.78 -17.72
C LEU A 749 -14.02 0.89 -16.65
N LYS A 750 -14.53 0.89 -15.42
CA LYS A 750 -13.87 0.13 -14.35
C LYS A 750 -14.82 -0.52 -13.35
N LYS A 751 -15.39 0.26 -12.44
CA LYS A 751 -16.29 -0.21 -11.38
C LYS A 751 -17.57 0.62 -11.41
N SER A 752 -18.72 -0.06 -11.39
CA SER A 752 -20.03 0.55 -11.25
C SER A 752 -20.42 0.80 -9.78
N HIS A 753 -19.64 0.31 -8.83
CA HIS A 753 -19.90 0.44 -7.40
C HIS A 753 -18.61 0.63 -6.58
N ALA A 754 -18.56 1.71 -5.78
CA ALA A 754 -17.40 2.08 -4.98
C ALA A 754 -17.75 3.25 -4.04
N VAL A 755 -16.88 3.49 -3.05
CA VAL A 755 -16.96 4.68 -2.19
C VAL A 755 -15.74 5.55 -2.46
N PHE A 756 -15.97 6.85 -2.60
CA PHE A 756 -14.98 7.85 -2.93
C PHE A 756 -15.03 9.02 -1.95
N VAL A 757 -13.87 9.61 -1.66
CA VAL A 757 -13.76 10.92 -1.00
C VAL A 757 -12.94 11.82 -1.91
N ASP A 758 -13.55 12.92 -2.38
CA ASP A 758 -12.99 13.81 -3.40
C ASP A 758 -12.47 13.06 -4.64
N GLY A 759 -13.23 12.03 -5.06
CA GLY A 759 -12.87 11.25 -6.23
C GLY A 759 -11.86 10.15 -6.02
N ILE A 760 -11.37 9.95 -4.79
CA ILE A 760 -10.40 8.89 -4.49
C ILE A 760 -11.07 7.73 -3.79
N VAL A 761 -10.75 6.52 -4.23
CA VAL A 761 -11.29 5.27 -3.73
C VAL A 761 -10.90 5.06 -2.27
N VAL A 762 -11.89 4.70 -1.47
CA VAL A 762 -11.72 4.34 -0.06
C VAL A 762 -12.54 3.10 0.26
N ASP A 763 -12.08 2.31 1.23
CA ASP A 763 -12.86 1.23 1.80
C ASP A 763 -14.01 1.82 2.63
N GLY A 764 -15.22 1.56 2.16
CA GLY A 764 -16.48 1.97 2.77
C GLY A 764 -17.15 0.88 3.59
N SER A 765 -16.46 -0.22 3.92
CA SER A 765 -17.00 -1.34 4.70
C SER A 765 -17.60 -0.93 6.06
N SER A 766 -17.16 0.19 6.64
CA SER A 766 -17.67 0.76 7.89
C SER A 766 -18.96 1.57 7.73
N LEU A 767 -19.37 1.92 6.51
CA LEU A 767 -20.59 2.70 6.25
C LEU A 767 -21.84 1.83 6.34
N ARG A 768 -22.88 2.33 7.02
CA ARG A 768 -24.22 1.72 7.04
C ARG A 768 -24.99 1.99 5.74
N THR A 769 -24.36 1.72 4.59
CA THR A 769 -24.89 2.02 3.24
C THR A 769 -24.79 0.85 2.29
N HIS A 770 -24.68 -0.37 2.82
CA HIS A 770 -24.53 -1.59 2.02
C HIS A 770 -25.66 -1.79 0.99
N GLU A 771 -26.78 -1.09 1.16
CA GLU A 771 -27.89 -1.08 0.20
C GLU A 771 -27.56 -0.34 -1.09
N LEU A 772 -26.89 0.81 -1.00
CA LEU A 772 -26.57 1.68 -2.13
C LEU A 772 -25.19 1.37 -2.73
N THR A 773 -24.20 1.04 -1.90
CA THR A 773 -22.82 0.83 -2.36
C THR A 773 -22.60 -0.45 -3.18
N GLN A 774 -23.64 -1.24 -3.42
CA GLN A 774 -23.61 -2.40 -4.34
C GLN A 774 -24.22 -2.10 -5.71
N ILE A 775 -25.01 -1.03 -5.85
CA ILE A 775 -25.80 -0.72 -7.05
C ILE A 775 -25.42 0.64 -7.67
N GLY A 776 -24.44 1.32 -7.07
CA GLY A 776 -23.91 2.60 -7.54
C GLY A 776 -22.67 3.02 -6.75
N THR A 777 -22.19 4.23 -7.04
CA THR A 777 -21.02 4.83 -6.40
C THR A 777 -21.42 5.97 -5.48
N LEU A 778 -20.74 6.09 -4.34
CA LEU A 778 -20.95 7.13 -3.35
C LEU A 778 -19.69 8.00 -3.27
N ASN A 779 -19.80 9.30 -3.48
CA ASN A 779 -18.69 10.24 -3.48
C ASN A 779 -18.94 11.39 -2.51
N PHE A 780 -18.06 11.57 -1.53
CA PHE A 780 -18.11 12.69 -0.60
C PHE A 780 -17.35 13.87 -1.19
N VAL A 781 -18.09 14.84 -1.74
CA VAL A 781 -17.55 15.97 -2.52
C VAL A 781 -17.69 17.31 -1.80
N GLY A 782 -18.59 17.42 -0.85
CA GLY A 782 -18.92 18.69 -0.21
C GLY A 782 -18.03 19.07 0.96
N MET A 783 -18.54 19.88 1.89
CA MET A 783 -17.78 20.50 2.97
C MET A 783 -17.53 19.55 4.15
N GLU A 784 -18.55 18.81 4.58
CA GLU A 784 -18.42 17.73 5.55
C GLU A 784 -17.99 16.44 4.84
N ARG A 785 -17.01 15.74 5.42
CA ARG A 785 -16.44 14.52 4.83
C ARG A 785 -16.04 13.52 5.91
N PRO A 786 -16.02 12.21 5.59
CA PRO A 786 -15.44 11.22 6.47
C PRO A 786 -13.96 11.50 6.76
N GLN A 787 -13.51 11.15 7.96
CA GLN A 787 -12.09 11.12 8.26
C GLN A 787 -11.46 9.86 7.67
N LEU A 788 -10.28 10.01 7.08
CA LEU A 788 -9.55 8.91 6.43
C LEU A 788 -8.39 8.45 7.30
N SER A 789 -7.99 7.20 7.09
CA SER A 789 -6.71 6.66 7.58
C SER A 789 -5.51 7.42 7.00
N VAL A 790 -4.32 7.17 7.57
CA VAL A 790 -3.06 7.82 7.13
C VAL A 790 -2.71 7.46 5.68
N ASP A 791 -2.86 6.19 5.30
CA ASP A 791 -2.71 5.71 3.91
C ASP A 791 -3.93 6.04 3.03
N ARG A 792 -4.94 6.65 3.64
CA ARG A 792 -6.21 7.07 3.08
C ARG A 792 -7.04 5.93 2.47
N ASN A 793 -6.73 4.67 2.75
CA ASN A 793 -7.45 3.54 2.18
C ASN A 793 -8.76 3.21 2.90
N SER A 794 -9.01 3.72 4.10
CA SER A 794 -10.23 3.42 4.86
C SER A 794 -10.79 4.65 5.58
N ILE A 795 -12.09 4.58 5.89
CA ILE A 795 -12.80 5.58 6.68
C ILE A 795 -12.66 5.25 8.17
N THR A 796 -12.14 6.20 8.96
CA THR A 796 -11.95 6.06 10.41
C THR A 796 -13.11 6.60 11.23
N SER A 797 -13.79 7.66 10.75
CA SER A 797 -15.01 8.19 11.36
C SER A 797 -15.87 8.94 10.34
N VAL A 798 -17.18 9.01 10.58
CA VAL A 798 -18.16 9.68 9.72
C VAL A 798 -18.89 10.76 10.53
N PRO A 799 -18.97 12.01 10.05
CA PRO A 799 -19.75 13.05 10.71
C PRO A 799 -21.25 12.70 10.75
N LYS A 800 -21.92 13.06 11.85
CA LYS A 800 -23.37 12.80 12.02
C LYS A 800 -24.23 13.41 10.90
N VAL A 801 -23.87 14.58 10.40
CA VAL A 801 -24.57 15.22 9.27
C VAL A 801 -24.54 14.33 8.03
N ILE A 802 -23.39 13.72 7.73
CA ILE A 802 -23.24 12.78 6.61
C ILE A 802 -24.05 11.51 6.85
N GLU A 803 -24.10 10.98 8.08
CA GLU A 803 -24.95 9.83 8.42
C GLU A 803 -26.44 10.15 8.17
N GLU A 804 -26.88 11.35 8.50
CA GLU A 804 -28.25 11.82 8.26
C GLU A 804 -28.55 11.95 6.75
N SER A 805 -27.67 12.55 5.96
CA SER A 805 -27.83 12.64 4.49
C SER A 805 -27.87 11.24 3.86
N ILE A 806 -26.96 10.37 4.25
CA ILE A 806 -26.91 8.97 3.81
C ILE A 806 -28.24 8.24 4.06
N SER A 807 -28.84 8.43 5.25
CA SER A 807 -30.09 7.74 5.62
C SER A 807 -31.30 8.11 4.75
N LYS A 808 -31.26 9.29 4.11
CA LYS A 808 -32.34 9.78 3.22
C LYS A 808 -32.10 9.43 1.74
N LEU A 809 -30.86 9.12 1.39
CA LEU A 809 -30.42 8.89 0.02
C LEU A 809 -31.21 7.79 -0.73
N PRO A 810 -31.60 6.65 -0.11
CA PRO A 810 -32.42 5.63 -0.80
C PRO A 810 -33.71 6.18 -1.42
N ASN A 811 -34.40 7.07 -0.71
CA ASN A 811 -35.64 7.68 -1.21
C ASN A 811 -35.38 8.62 -2.40
N GLU A 812 -34.33 9.45 -2.32
CA GLU A 812 -33.96 10.38 -3.39
C GLU A 812 -33.52 9.62 -4.65
N VAL A 813 -32.79 8.52 -4.48
CA VAL A 813 -32.37 7.64 -5.59
C VAL A 813 -33.57 6.97 -6.24
N ALA A 814 -34.48 6.39 -5.45
CA ALA A 814 -35.71 5.79 -5.99
C ALA A 814 -36.57 6.83 -6.73
N GLY A 815 -36.74 8.03 -6.18
CA GLY A 815 -37.45 9.12 -6.82
C GLY A 815 -36.81 9.53 -8.15
N LYS A 816 -35.47 9.62 -8.19
CA LYS A 816 -34.71 9.89 -9.41
C LYS A 816 -34.90 8.80 -10.46
N ILE A 817 -34.87 7.52 -10.07
CA ILE A 817 -35.11 6.39 -10.98
C ILE A 817 -36.50 6.51 -11.63
N VAL A 818 -37.56 6.67 -10.83
CA VAL A 818 -38.93 6.77 -11.35
C VAL A 818 -39.10 8.00 -12.24
N PHE A 819 -38.50 9.14 -11.88
CA PHE A 819 -38.50 10.35 -12.70
C PHE A 819 -37.85 10.12 -14.08
N GLU A 820 -36.70 9.47 -14.13
CA GLU A 820 -36.00 9.22 -15.39
C GLU A 820 -36.71 8.19 -16.27
N ILE A 821 -37.33 7.17 -15.66
CA ILE A 821 -38.23 6.24 -16.35
C ILE A 821 -39.44 6.97 -16.94
N SER A 822 -40.07 7.87 -16.17
CA SER A 822 -41.18 8.71 -16.65
C SER A 822 -40.79 9.49 -17.91
N ARG A 823 -39.61 10.13 -17.87
CA ARG A 823 -39.06 10.89 -18.98
C ARG A 823 -38.80 9.99 -20.20
N HIS A 824 -38.28 8.78 -19.98
CA HIS A 824 -38.03 7.80 -21.05
C HIS A 824 -39.33 7.32 -21.72
N ILE A 825 -40.34 6.97 -20.92
CA ILE A 825 -41.67 6.59 -21.39
C ILE A 825 -42.29 7.70 -22.22
N ALA A 826 -42.25 8.95 -21.73
CA ALA A 826 -42.80 10.10 -22.44
C ALA A 826 -42.06 10.38 -23.76
N LYS A 827 -40.72 10.32 -23.75
CA LYS A 827 -39.87 10.54 -24.93
C LYS A 827 -40.14 9.52 -26.03
N HIS A 828 -40.32 8.25 -25.67
CA HIS A 828 -40.47 7.15 -26.62
C HIS A 828 -41.92 6.67 -26.82
N LYS A 829 -42.89 7.25 -26.11
CA LYS A 829 -44.32 6.93 -26.15
C LYS A 829 -44.60 5.44 -25.91
N LEU A 830 -43.93 4.87 -24.91
CA LEU A 830 -44.08 3.46 -24.55
C LEU A 830 -45.49 3.19 -24.00
N LYS A 831 -46.07 2.03 -24.35
CA LYS A 831 -47.38 1.62 -23.82
C LYS A 831 -47.20 0.85 -22.51
N PRO A 832 -48.07 1.02 -21.50
CA PRO A 832 -47.93 0.35 -20.20
C PRO A 832 -47.81 -1.18 -20.26
N ASP A 833 -48.39 -1.82 -21.26
CA ASP A 833 -48.39 -3.28 -21.47
C ASP A 833 -47.40 -3.77 -22.54
N SER A 834 -46.53 -2.88 -23.03
CA SER A 834 -45.51 -3.22 -24.01
C SER A 834 -44.41 -4.12 -23.43
N THR A 835 -43.74 -4.89 -24.31
CA THR A 835 -42.60 -5.74 -23.94
C THR A 835 -41.48 -4.91 -23.31
N GLU A 836 -41.25 -3.69 -23.80
CA GLU A 836 -40.29 -2.72 -23.26
C GLU A 836 -40.60 -2.35 -21.81
N MET A 837 -41.87 -2.06 -21.49
CA MET A 837 -42.28 -1.72 -20.12
C MET A 837 -42.09 -2.88 -19.15
N LYS A 838 -42.47 -4.10 -19.56
CA LYS A 838 -42.29 -5.30 -18.75
C LYS A 838 -40.82 -5.60 -18.51
N LEU A 839 -40.01 -5.54 -19.58
CA LEU A 839 -38.57 -5.75 -19.52
C LEU A 839 -37.88 -4.72 -18.60
N MET A 840 -38.27 -3.45 -18.73
CA MET A 840 -37.74 -2.35 -17.93
C MET A 840 -38.06 -2.52 -16.44
N TRP A 841 -39.33 -2.76 -16.09
CA TRP A 841 -39.70 -2.93 -14.67
C TRP A 841 -39.07 -4.17 -14.05
N ASN A 842 -39.03 -5.29 -14.78
CA ASN A 842 -38.29 -6.47 -14.34
C ASN A 842 -36.82 -6.13 -14.07
N TYR A 843 -36.15 -5.41 -14.97
CA TYR A 843 -34.77 -4.96 -14.73
C TYR A 843 -34.64 -4.08 -13.48
N ILE A 844 -35.52 -3.09 -13.31
CA ILE A 844 -35.42 -2.13 -12.20
C ILE A 844 -35.57 -2.83 -10.85
N PHE A 845 -36.63 -3.64 -10.67
CA PHE A 845 -36.87 -4.34 -9.41
C PHE A 845 -35.86 -5.46 -9.12
N HIS A 846 -35.16 -5.98 -10.14
CA HIS A 846 -34.07 -6.94 -9.89
C HIS A 846 -32.73 -6.26 -9.62
N LYS A 847 -32.37 -5.20 -10.36
CA LYS A 847 -31.11 -4.47 -10.14
C LYS A 847 -31.16 -3.68 -8.83
N PHE A 848 -32.26 -2.98 -8.59
CA PHE A 848 -32.45 -2.10 -7.45
C PHE A 848 -33.33 -2.75 -6.38
N TYR A 849 -33.29 -4.08 -6.24
CA TYR A 849 -34.14 -4.84 -5.30
C TYR A 849 -34.04 -4.33 -3.85
N LYS A 850 -32.87 -3.77 -3.48
CA LYS A 850 -32.65 -3.16 -2.16
C LYS A 850 -33.39 -1.83 -1.96
N LEU A 851 -33.88 -1.24 -3.04
CA LEU A 851 -34.66 0.00 -3.06
C LEU A 851 -36.16 -0.25 -3.27
N ASP A 852 -36.62 -1.49 -3.36
CA ASP A 852 -37.98 -1.83 -3.79
C ASP A 852 -39.07 -1.10 -3.01
N ASN A 853 -38.93 -0.97 -1.70
CA ASN A 853 -39.89 -0.25 -0.87
C ASN A 853 -40.03 1.23 -1.25
N TRP A 854 -38.90 1.91 -1.47
CA TRP A 854 -38.92 3.30 -1.92
C TRP A 854 -39.42 3.40 -3.36
N LEU A 855 -39.08 2.45 -4.23
CA LEU A 855 -39.58 2.40 -5.60
C LEU A 855 -41.11 2.24 -5.64
N VAL A 856 -41.67 1.30 -4.86
CA VAL A 856 -43.13 1.10 -4.72
C VAL A 856 -43.80 2.37 -4.19
N GLY A 857 -43.22 3.00 -3.16
CA GLY A 857 -43.72 4.25 -2.61
C GLY A 857 -43.74 5.40 -3.62
N GLN A 858 -42.68 5.52 -4.44
CA GLN A 858 -42.58 6.55 -5.48
C GLN A 858 -43.54 6.27 -6.66
N LEU A 859 -43.74 5.01 -7.04
CA LEU A 859 -44.71 4.61 -8.08
C LEU A 859 -46.14 4.97 -7.70
N ALA A 860 -46.52 4.79 -6.44
CA ALA A 860 -47.85 5.14 -5.95
C ALA A 860 -48.15 6.66 -6.02
N ILE A 861 -47.11 7.50 -6.10
CA ILE A 861 -47.25 8.97 -6.20
C ILE A 861 -47.39 9.42 -7.67
N ILE A 862 -46.91 8.63 -8.64
CA ILE A 862 -46.86 9.00 -10.07
C ILE A 862 -47.58 7.92 -10.91
N PRO A 863 -48.93 7.94 -10.98
CA PRO A 863 -49.72 6.89 -11.63
C PRO A 863 -49.48 6.76 -13.14
N GLU A 864 -48.93 7.79 -13.79
CA GLU A 864 -48.63 7.78 -15.23
C GLU A 864 -47.48 6.82 -15.60
N VAL A 865 -46.69 6.40 -14.61
CA VAL A 865 -45.47 5.61 -14.75
C VAL A 865 -45.66 4.22 -14.13
N ASP A 866 -46.88 3.90 -13.70
CA ASP A 866 -47.19 2.76 -12.88
C ASP A 866 -46.89 1.40 -13.55
N MET A 867 -46.58 0.41 -12.73
CA MET A 867 -46.27 -0.95 -13.14
C MET A 867 -47.51 -1.83 -13.05
N ILE A 868 -47.80 -2.59 -14.12
CA ILE A 868 -48.86 -3.60 -14.12
C ILE A 868 -48.36 -4.87 -13.42
N LEU A 869 -49.13 -5.35 -12.46
CA LEU A 869 -48.91 -6.59 -11.72
C LEU A 869 -49.72 -7.70 -12.39
N ASP A 870 -49.16 -8.35 -13.41
CA ASP A 870 -49.86 -9.39 -14.20
C ASP A 870 -50.28 -10.59 -13.33
N ASP A 871 -49.45 -10.94 -12.34
CA ASP A 871 -49.69 -11.97 -11.34
C ASP A 871 -50.91 -11.65 -10.45
N LEU A 872 -50.97 -10.46 -9.86
CA LEU A 872 -52.14 -10.02 -9.07
C LEU A 872 -53.38 -9.77 -9.94
N SER A 873 -53.19 -9.33 -11.19
CA SER A 873 -54.29 -9.16 -12.14
C SER A 873 -55.01 -10.48 -12.42
N SER A 874 -54.31 -11.61 -12.35
CA SER A 874 -54.91 -12.93 -12.54
C SER A 874 -55.92 -13.33 -11.45
N PHE A 875 -55.81 -12.74 -10.26
CA PHE A 875 -56.69 -12.98 -9.12
C PHE A 875 -57.71 -11.85 -8.90
N SER A 876 -57.53 -10.69 -9.51
CA SER A 876 -58.45 -9.55 -9.35
C SER A 876 -59.59 -9.58 -10.37
N GLU A 877 -60.72 -8.96 -10.03
CA GLU A 877 -61.78 -8.68 -11.02
C GLU A 877 -61.30 -7.70 -12.10
N LYS A 878 -60.33 -6.84 -11.76
CA LYS A 878 -59.71 -5.90 -12.70
C LYS A 878 -58.64 -6.64 -13.51
N LYS A 879 -58.82 -6.71 -14.84
CA LYS A 879 -57.89 -7.38 -15.76
C LYS A 879 -56.47 -6.78 -15.84
N LYS A 880 -56.27 -5.57 -15.34
CA LYS A 880 -54.99 -4.85 -15.31
C LYS A 880 -54.90 -4.10 -13.99
N VAL A 881 -54.35 -4.76 -12.98
CA VAL A 881 -54.05 -4.20 -11.65
C VAL A 881 -52.66 -3.60 -11.69
N SER A 882 -52.54 -2.35 -11.25
CA SER A 882 -51.27 -1.64 -11.11
C SER A 882 -50.85 -1.51 -9.64
N VAL A 883 -49.62 -1.05 -9.37
CA VAL A 883 -49.15 -0.82 -7.99
C VAL A 883 -50.02 0.23 -7.31
N THR A 884 -50.36 1.34 -7.99
CA THR A 884 -51.23 2.39 -7.42
C THR A 884 -52.62 1.85 -7.12
N ASP A 885 -53.19 0.98 -7.96
CA ASP A 885 -54.50 0.36 -7.69
C ASP A 885 -54.49 -0.41 -6.36
N VAL A 886 -53.44 -1.20 -6.11
CA VAL A 886 -53.32 -1.98 -4.87
C VAL A 886 -53.06 -1.06 -3.68
N VAL A 887 -52.09 -0.15 -3.77
CA VAL A 887 -51.71 0.76 -2.69
C VAL A 887 -52.90 1.63 -2.25
N SER A 888 -53.62 2.24 -3.21
CA SER A 888 -54.71 3.18 -2.93
C SER A 888 -56.07 2.55 -2.64
N SER A 889 -56.30 1.29 -3.01
CA SER A 889 -57.60 0.63 -2.79
C SER A 889 -57.95 0.48 -1.31
N GLN A 890 -59.12 0.94 -0.87
CA GLN A 890 -59.57 0.63 0.50
C GLN A 890 -60.00 -0.83 0.66
N HIS A 891 -60.55 -1.41 -0.41
CA HIS A 891 -61.01 -2.79 -0.46
C HIS A 891 -60.38 -3.50 -1.65
N LEU A 892 -59.71 -4.63 -1.40
CA LEU A 892 -59.11 -5.48 -2.42
C LEU A 892 -59.67 -6.89 -2.30
N LEU A 893 -60.26 -7.39 -3.38
CA LEU A 893 -60.77 -8.76 -3.50
C LEU A 893 -59.90 -9.53 -4.50
N LEU A 894 -59.29 -10.61 -4.04
CA LEU A 894 -58.56 -11.58 -4.86
C LEU A 894 -59.32 -12.91 -4.85
N LYS A 895 -59.76 -13.37 -6.03
CA LYS A 895 -60.49 -14.63 -6.22
C LYS A 895 -59.54 -15.73 -6.66
N GLN A 896 -59.77 -16.94 -6.16
CA GLN A 896 -58.92 -18.10 -6.45
C GLN A 896 -57.42 -17.80 -6.22
N PHE A 897 -57.14 -17.02 -5.17
CA PHE A 897 -55.82 -16.49 -4.89
C PHE A 897 -54.80 -17.62 -4.70
N ASP A 898 -53.65 -17.52 -5.36
CA ASP A 898 -52.51 -18.40 -5.09
C ASP A 898 -51.24 -17.57 -4.89
N GLY A 899 -50.90 -17.35 -3.62
CA GLY A 899 -49.73 -16.58 -3.21
C GLY A 899 -48.41 -17.17 -3.70
N ARG A 900 -48.38 -18.46 -4.06
CA ARG A 900 -47.19 -19.14 -4.63
C ARG A 900 -46.91 -18.73 -6.07
N LEU A 901 -47.89 -18.12 -6.75
CA LEU A 901 -47.78 -17.63 -8.14
C LEU A 901 -47.43 -16.15 -8.22
N LEU A 902 -47.33 -15.45 -7.09
CA LEU A 902 -46.88 -14.05 -7.07
C LEU A 902 -45.39 -13.97 -7.41
N GLU A 903 -45.06 -13.10 -8.35
CA GLU A 903 -43.69 -12.71 -8.63
C GLU A 903 -43.15 -11.85 -7.47
N PRO A 904 -41.83 -11.73 -7.27
CA PRO A 904 -41.26 -11.02 -6.12
C PRO A 904 -41.83 -9.61 -5.88
N THR A 905 -42.02 -8.83 -6.94
CA THR A 905 -42.60 -7.48 -6.84
C THR A 905 -44.09 -7.51 -6.48
N GLY A 906 -44.88 -8.40 -7.08
CA GLY A 906 -46.29 -8.57 -6.74
C GLY A 906 -46.48 -9.05 -5.31
N GLN A 907 -45.60 -9.95 -4.85
CA GLN A 907 -45.56 -10.38 -3.45
C GLN A 907 -45.24 -9.23 -2.49
N LEU A 908 -44.25 -8.38 -2.80
CA LEU A 908 -43.92 -7.23 -1.97
C LEU A 908 -45.09 -6.25 -1.84
N VAL A 909 -45.72 -5.89 -2.97
CA VAL A 909 -46.88 -5.00 -3.00
C VAL A 909 -48.06 -5.61 -2.25
N PHE A 910 -48.32 -6.90 -2.46
CA PHE A 910 -49.36 -7.63 -1.73
C PHE A 910 -49.09 -7.61 -0.22
N LEU A 911 -47.88 -7.96 0.21
CA LEU A 911 -47.48 -7.97 1.61
C LEU A 911 -47.62 -6.58 2.24
N GLY A 912 -47.19 -5.52 1.55
CA GLY A 912 -47.32 -4.14 2.06
C GLY A 912 -48.78 -3.74 2.24
N LYS A 913 -49.68 -4.29 1.40
CA LYS A 913 -51.12 -4.06 1.52
C LYS A 913 -51.74 -4.80 2.71
N VAL A 914 -51.28 -6.01 3.02
CA VAL A 914 -51.89 -6.85 4.06
C VAL A 914 -51.23 -6.72 5.44
N ALA A 915 -49.98 -6.26 5.52
CA ALA A 915 -49.21 -6.21 6.77
C ALA A 915 -49.81 -5.28 7.84
N GLU A 916 -50.46 -4.18 7.44
CA GLU A 916 -51.20 -3.28 8.35
C GLU A 916 -52.67 -3.11 7.94
N ALA A 917 -53.24 -4.10 7.24
CA ALA A 917 -54.66 -4.06 6.91
C ALA A 917 -55.53 -3.83 8.16
N ASP A 918 -56.69 -3.20 7.98
CA ASP A 918 -57.68 -3.06 9.05
C ASP A 918 -58.42 -4.38 9.26
N PHE A 919 -58.65 -5.13 8.17
CA PHE A 919 -59.35 -6.43 8.19
C PHE A 919 -58.89 -7.34 7.04
N VAL A 920 -58.65 -8.62 7.33
CA VAL A 920 -58.34 -9.66 6.34
C VAL A 920 -59.27 -10.86 6.55
N GLU A 921 -60.05 -11.19 5.53
CA GLU A 921 -61.01 -12.30 5.53
C GLU A 921 -60.71 -13.28 4.41
N ILE A 922 -60.80 -14.56 4.75
CA ILE A 922 -60.62 -15.69 3.85
C ILE A 922 -61.92 -16.47 3.78
N GLU A 923 -62.43 -16.70 2.57
CA GLU A 923 -63.55 -17.60 2.29
C GLU A 923 -63.18 -18.49 1.09
N ASP A 924 -62.95 -19.77 1.36
CA ASP A 924 -62.33 -20.71 0.43
C ASP A 924 -60.98 -20.18 -0.10
N ASP A 925 -60.81 -20.05 -1.42
CA ASP A 925 -59.64 -19.47 -2.07
C ASP A 925 -59.75 -17.93 -2.28
N ASN A 926 -60.75 -17.26 -1.70
CA ASN A 926 -60.93 -15.81 -1.87
C ASN A 926 -60.33 -15.04 -0.69
N VAL A 927 -59.59 -13.98 -1.01
CA VAL A 927 -58.95 -13.09 -0.03
C VAL A 927 -59.59 -11.70 -0.12
N HIS A 928 -60.22 -11.29 0.97
CA HIS A 928 -60.83 -9.97 1.15
C HIS A 928 -59.99 -9.13 2.09
N ILE A 929 -59.45 -8.01 1.59
CA ILE A 929 -58.57 -7.12 2.34
C ILE A 929 -59.24 -5.75 2.44
N THR A 930 -59.39 -5.25 3.67
CA THR A 930 -59.76 -3.86 3.93
C THR A 930 -58.57 -3.16 4.58
N SER A 931 -58.06 -2.09 3.97
CA SER A 931 -56.91 -1.36 4.48
C SER A 931 -57.00 0.14 4.19
N SER A 932 -56.87 0.96 5.22
CA SER A 932 -56.77 2.41 5.16
C SER A 932 -55.34 2.92 4.91
N SER A 933 -54.33 2.06 5.05
CA SER A 933 -52.92 2.38 4.83
C SER A 933 -52.20 1.34 3.96
N PHE A 934 -50.96 1.65 3.61
CA PHE A 934 -50.02 0.72 3.00
C PHE A 934 -48.76 0.71 3.86
N TYR A 935 -48.31 -0.47 4.28
CA TYR A 935 -47.14 -0.61 5.14
C TYR A 935 -45.88 -0.71 4.31
N ASN A 936 -44.90 0.16 4.59
CA ASN A 936 -43.57 0.03 4.02
C ASN A 936 -42.81 -1.06 4.78
N ILE A 937 -42.58 -2.20 4.13
CA ILE A 937 -41.92 -3.36 4.73
C ILE A 937 -40.42 -3.09 4.87
N ILE A 938 -40.00 -2.32 5.88
CA ILE A 938 -38.59 -2.16 6.25
C ILE A 938 -38.45 -2.29 7.76
N ASN A 939 -37.96 -3.44 8.24
CA ASN A 939 -37.11 -3.55 9.44
C ASN A 939 -36.66 -4.97 9.85
N SER A 940 -36.90 -6.04 9.08
CA SER A 940 -36.33 -7.35 9.46
C SER A 940 -34.87 -7.44 9.00
N THR A 941 -33.98 -7.47 9.98
CA THR A 941 -32.51 -7.51 9.95
C THR A 941 -31.84 -8.68 9.20
N ARG A 942 -32.43 -9.23 8.13
CA ARG A 942 -31.80 -10.24 7.25
C ARG A 942 -31.97 -9.79 5.80
N GLN A 943 -30.83 -9.55 5.13
CA GLN A 943 -30.77 -9.12 3.73
C GLN A 943 -31.05 -10.33 2.83
N TYR A 944 -32.21 -10.32 2.17
CA TYR A 944 -32.62 -11.37 1.24
C TYR A 944 -32.10 -11.08 -0.18
N GLY A 945 -31.83 -12.13 -0.96
CA GLY A 945 -31.55 -11.99 -2.40
C GLY A 945 -32.84 -11.67 -3.19
N PRO A 946 -32.74 -11.23 -4.46
CA PRO A 946 -33.91 -10.86 -5.29
C PRO A 946 -34.92 -12.01 -5.51
N GLU A 947 -34.52 -13.26 -5.27
CA GLU A 947 -35.37 -14.46 -5.38
C GLU A 947 -35.75 -15.10 -4.03
N GLN A 948 -35.54 -14.39 -2.92
CA GLN A 948 -35.91 -14.86 -1.58
C GLN A 948 -37.16 -14.12 -1.13
N THR A 949 -38.19 -14.89 -0.80
CA THR A 949 -39.45 -14.36 -0.26
C THR A 949 -39.21 -13.91 1.18
N LEU A 950 -39.67 -12.72 1.55
CA LEU A 950 -39.63 -12.30 2.97
C LEU A 950 -40.39 -13.36 3.81
N PRO A 951 -39.76 -13.95 4.83
CA PRO A 951 -40.37 -15.00 5.65
C PRO A 951 -41.26 -14.31 6.69
N LEU A 952 -42.37 -13.80 6.21
CA LEU A 952 -43.39 -13.08 6.96
C LEU A 952 -44.67 -13.91 6.95
N VAL A 953 -45.40 -13.93 8.06
CA VAL A 953 -46.77 -14.45 8.12
C VAL A 953 -47.74 -13.35 8.48
N ILE A 954 -48.96 -13.43 7.93
CA ILE A 954 -50.02 -12.44 8.10
C ILE A 954 -51.23 -13.09 8.76
N LYS A 955 -51.72 -12.48 9.83
CA LYS A 955 -52.92 -12.94 10.55
C LYS A 955 -54.19 -12.58 9.79
N ALA A 956 -55.00 -13.58 9.46
CA ALA A 956 -56.39 -13.38 9.05
C ALA A 956 -57.30 -13.14 10.27
N ASP A 957 -58.26 -12.23 10.12
CA ASP A 957 -59.30 -11.96 11.12
C ASP A 957 -60.46 -12.96 11.01
N ASN A 958 -60.82 -13.35 9.78
CA ASN A 958 -61.75 -14.44 9.51
C ASN A 958 -61.09 -15.51 8.61
N TRP A 959 -61.27 -16.78 8.99
CA TRP A 959 -60.73 -17.95 8.29
C TRP A 959 -61.85 -18.97 8.06
N GLY A 960 -62.59 -18.77 6.98
CA GLY A 960 -63.86 -19.43 6.67
C GLY A 960 -63.78 -20.47 5.56
N GLY A 961 -64.96 -20.83 5.04
CA GLY A 961 -65.13 -21.80 3.96
C GLY A 961 -64.61 -23.23 4.26
N ILE A 962 -64.19 -23.91 3.19
CA ILE A 962 -63.64 -25.28 3.22
C ILE A 962 -62.34 -25.42 4.01
N TYR A 963 -61.68 -24.31 4.34
CA TYR A 963 -60.41 -24.30 5.08
C TYR A 963 -60.55 -23.98 6.57
N SER A 964 -61.77 -23.78 7.07
CA SER A 964 -62.05 -23.35 8.46
C SER A 964 -61.39 -24.21 9.56
N GLN A 965 -61.10 -25.48 9.30
CA GLN A 965 -60.43 -26.37 10.26
C GLN A 965 -58.90 -26.44 10.10
N TYR A 966 -58.34 -25.92 9.02
CA TYR A 966 -56.92 -26.01 8.67
C TYR A 966 -56.11 -24.86 9.25
N ASP A 967 -54.93 -25.18 9.77
CA ASP A 967 -53.98 -24.25 10.37
C ASP A 967 -53.07 -23.59 9.32
N LEU A 968 -52.89 -24.23 8.15
CA LEU A 968 -52.02 -23.77 7.07
C LEU A 968 -52.57 -24.23 5.71
N VAL A 969 -52.68 -23.32 4.75
CA VAL A 969 -53.04 -23.63 3.36
C VAL A 969 -51.98 -23.03 2.44
N THR A 970 -51.21 -23.87 1.76
CA THR A 970 -50.04 -23.42 0.98
C THR A 970 -50.37 -22.37 -0.10
N ARG A 971 -51.55 -22.47 -0.72
CA ARG A 971 -52.03 -21.50 -1.71
C ARG A 971 -52.34 -20.12 -1.12
N LEU A 972 -52.75 -20.06 0.15
CA LEU A 972 -53.07 -18.81 0.85
C LEU A 972 -51.85 -18.22 1.57
N TRP A 973 -50.70 -18.90 1.56
CA TRP A 973 -49.47 -18.39 2.14
C TRP A 973 -49.10 -17.02 1.52
N PRO A 974 -48.70 -16.01 2.32
CA PRO A 974 -48.35 -16.05 3.75
C PRO A 974 -49.49 -15.75 4.74
N ILE A 975 -50.75 -15.74 4.31
CA ILE A 975 -51.89 -15.54 5.23
C ILE A 975 -52.16 -16.84 6.00
N ILE A 976 -52.28 -16.71 7.31
CA ILE A 976 -52.56 -17.82 8.24
C ILE A 976 -53.70 -17.46 9.21
N PRO A 977 -54.43 -18.46 9.74
CA PRO A 977 -55.46 -18.23 10.73
C PRO A 977 -54.91 -17.65 12.03
N ALA A 978 -55.75 -16.90 12.74
CA ALA A 978 -55.41 -16.34 14.05
C ALA A 978 -54.97 -17.41 15.08
N SER A 979 -55.50 -18.63 14.97
CA SER A 979 -55.12 -19.76 15.83
C SER A 979 -53.63 -20.09 15.71
N LEU A 980 -53.10 -20.22 14.48
CA LEU A 980 -51.68 -20.47 14.26
C LEU A 980 -50.84 -19.23 14.60
N TYR A 981 -51.25 -18.05 14.14
CA TYR A 981 -50.50 -16.80 14.34
C TYR A 981 -50.23 -16.51 15.83
N ASN A 982 -51.24 -16.70 16.69
CA ASN A 982 -51.14 -16.43 18.11
C ASN A 982 -50.22 -17.42 18.85
N ARG A 983 -49.90 -18.57 18.24
CA ARG A 983 -49.00 -19.59 18.80
C ARG A 983 -47.54 -19.42 18.40
N LEU A 984 -47.26 -18.61 17.37
CA LEU A 984 -45.89 -18.25 16.99
C LEU A 984 -45.34 -17.26 18.03
N MET A 985 -44.50 -17.77 18.94
CA MET A 985 -43.98 -16.99 20.06
C MET A 985 -42.68 -16.29 19.68
N HIS A 986 -42.45 -15.09 20.23
CA HIS A 986 -41.22 -14.32 19.97
C HIS A 986 -39.96 -15.10 20.40
N ASP A 987 -39.00 -15.26 19.50
CA ASP A 987 -37.70 -15.89 19.75
C ASP A 987 -36.60 -15.29 18.86
N TYR A 988 -35.51 -16.02 18.61
CA TYR A 988 -34.42 -15.55 17.77
C TYR A 988 -34.81 -15.39 16.28
N GLU A 989 -35.76 -16.20 15.78
CA GLU A 989 -36.18 -16.24 14.38
C GLU A 989 -37.58 -15.62 14.16
N ILE A 990 -38.43 -15.58 15.19
CA ILE A 990 -39.78 -15.01 15.17
C ILE A 990 -39.82 -13.67 15.89
N LYS A 991 -40.12 -12.59 15.17
CA LYS A 991 -40.24 -11.22 15.68
C LYS A 991 -41.53 -10.59 15.20
N ASP A 992 -42.23 -9.88 16.08
CA ASP A 992 -43.38 -9.07 15.71
C ASP A 992 -42.92 -7.91 14.80
N ILE A 993 -43.57 -7.77 13.64
CA ILE A 993 -43.32 -6.67 12.69
C ILE A 993 -44.45 -5.63 12.82
N THR A 994 -45.69 -6.09 12.78
CA THR A 994 -46.90 -5.26 13.00
C THR A 994 -47.86 -6.01 13.94
N ALA A 995 -49.00 -5.40 14.28
CA ALA A 995 -50.04 -6.06 15.09
C ALA A 995 -50.62 -7.36 14.47
N ARG A 996 -50.42 -7.58 13.16
CA ARG A 996 -50.90 -8.76 12.42
C ARG A 996 -49.83 -9.46 11.58
N SER A 997 -48.55 -9.07 11.72
CA SER A 997 -47.47 -9.70 10.97
C SER A 997 -46.27 -10.05 11.85
N LYS A 998 -45.69 -11.23 11.62
CA LYS A 998 -44.51 -11.76 12.33
C LYS A 998 -43.49 -12.32 11.33
N SER A 999 -42.20 -12.15 11.61
CA SER A 999 -41.17 -12.93 10.91
C SER A 999 -41.24 -14.40 11.32
N VAL A 1000 -40.79 -15.30 10.44
CA VAL A 1000 -40.68 -16.74 10.68
C VAL A 1000 -39.32 -17.27 10.19
N ALA A 1001 -38.99 -18.50 10.58
CA ALA A 1001 -37.76 -19.17 10.17
C ALA A 1001 -37.77 -19.53 8.66
N GLU A 1002 -36.58 -19.63 8.05
CA GLU A 1002 -36.39 -19.94 6.62
C GLU A 1002 -35.75 -21.30 6.36
N SER A 1003 -35.71 -22.18 7.35
CA SER A 1003 -35.17 -23.52 7.15
C SER A 1003 -36.14 -24.39 6.35
N SER A 1004 -35.63 -25.40 5.65
CA SER A 1004 -36.47 -26.35 4.89
C SER A 1004 -37.45 -27.15 5.76
N ASN A 1005 -37.24 -27.16 7.08
CA ASN A 1005 -38.09 -27.81 8.07
C ASN A 1005 -38.91 -26.82 8.94
N SER A 1006 -38.93 -25.54 8.56
CA SER A 1006 -39.78 -24.50 9.17
C SER A 1006 -41.19 -24.51 8.58
N ILE A 1007 -42.09 -23.70 9.14
CA ILE A 1007 -43.41 -23.42 8.56
C ILE A 1007 -43.28 -22.78 7.17
N THR A 1008 -42.27 -21.93 6.93
CA THR A 1008 -41.97 -21.38 5.59
C THR A 1008 -41.57 -22.48 4.62
N GLY A 1009 -40.70 -23.39 5.06
CA GLY A 1009 -40.29 -24.56 4.29
C GLY A 1009 -41.47 -25.48 3.97
N LEU A 1010 -42.40 -25.64 4.91
CA LEU A 1010 -43.64 -26.40 4.75
C LEU A 1010 -44.59 -25.75 3.73
N ALA A 1011 -44.74 -24.43 3.80
CA ALA A 1011 -45.55 -23.67 2.86
C ALA A 1011 -45.04 -23.74 1.41
N GLY A 1012 -43.72 -23.92 1.23
CA GLY A 1012 -43.07 -24.06 -0.06
C GLY A 1012 -43.02 -25.47 -0.65
N ILE A 1013 -43.62 -26.48 -0.01
CA ILE A 1013 -43.62 -27.86 -0.54
C ILE A 1013 -44.47 -27.96 -1.81
N ASP A 1014 -43.87 -28.55 -2.86
CA ASP A 1014 -44.57 -28.88 -4.09
C ASP A 1014 -45.49 -30.10 -3.86
N PRO A 1015 -46.77 -30.08 -4.30
CA PRO A 1015 -47.68 -31.22 -4.13
C PRO A 1015 -47.21 -32.51 -4.81
N ALA A 1016 -46.37 -32.42 -5.86
CA ALA A 1016 -45.75 -33.60 -6.49
C ALA A 1016 -44.65 -34.23 -5.61
N GLN A 1017 -44.17 -33.53 -4.59
CA GLN A 1017 -43.11 -33.97 -3.67
C GLN A 1017 -43.68 -34.50 -2.34
N VAL A 1018 -44.98 -34.79 -2.30
CA VAL A 1018 -45.67 -35.33 -1.13
C VAL A 1018 -46.14 -36.74 -1.45
N HIS A 1019 -45.87 -37.67 -0.54
CA HIS A 1019 -46.30 -39.05 -0.67
C HIS A 1019 -46.83 -39.56 0.67
N PRO A 1020 -47.99 -40.24 0.72
CA PRO A 1020 -48.64 -40.60 1.97
C PRO A 1020 -47.81 -41.57 2.82
N ARG A 1021 -46.96 -42.39 2.17
CA ARG A 1021 -46.08 -43.37 2.83
C ARG A 1021 -44.63 -42.88 3.02
N LEU A 1022 -44.12 -42.04 2.12
CA LEU A 1022 -42.71 -41.64 2.11
C LEU A 1022 -42.49 -40.30 2.82
N GLY A 1023 -43.53 -39.46 2.90
CA GLY A 1023 -43.50 -38.14 3.54
C GLY A 1023 -43.42 -37.00 2.56
N MET A 1024 -42.87 -35.88 3.03
CA MET A 1024 -42.75 -34.64 2.27
C MET A 1024 -41.28 -34.38 1.95
N PHE A 1025 -41.01 -34.08 0.68
CA PHE A 1025 -39.66 -33.92 0.16
C PHE A 1025 -39.45 -32.48 -0.34
N SER A 1026 -38.18 -32.07 -0.41
CA SER A 1026 -37.78 -30.78 -0.98
C SER A 1026 -36.85 -31.01 -2.17
N SER A 1027 -37.01 -30.22 -3.23
CA SER A 1027 -36.08 -30.22 -4.38
C SER A 1027 -34.86 -29.33 -4.10
N GLU A 1028 -33.69 -29.59 -4.71
CA GLU A 1028 -32.67 -28.53 -4.83
C GLU A 1028 -33.13 -27.56 -5.91
N ARG A 1029 -32.82 -26.27 -5.75
CA ARG A 1029 -32.77 -25.38 -6.89
C ARG A 1029 -31.69 -25.93 -7.82
N ASP A 1030 -32.07 -26.41 -9.00
CA ASP A 1030 -31.09 -26.71 -10.04
C ASP A 1030 -30.33 -25.41 -10.32
N ILE A 1031 -29.03 -25.42 -10.08
CA ILE A 1031 -28.14 -24.28 -10.29
C ILE A 1031 -28.21 -23.83 -11.77
N MET A 1032 -28.56 -24.74 -12.70
CA MET A 1032 -28.74 -24.46 -14.13
C MET A 1032 -30.16 -24.08 -14.54
N GLY A 1033 -31.09 -23.89 -13.60
CA GLY A 1033 -32.45 -23.43 -13.88
C GLY A 1033 -33.31 -24.37 -14.75
N ARG A 1034 -32.93 -25.64 -14.93
CA ARG A 1034 -33.77 -26.59 -15.67
C ARG A 1034 -34.96 -26.95 -14.78
N LYS A 1035 -36.18 -26.85 -15.33
CA LYS A 1035 -37.37 -27.40 -14.69
C LYS A 1035 -37.21 -28.92 -14.61
N GLN A 1036 -36.70 -29.42 -13.50
CA GLN A 1036 -36.73 -30.86 -13.22
C GLN A 1036 -38.19 -31.30 -13.08
N ASN A 1037 -38.55 -32.40 -13.72
CA ASN A 1037 -39.84 -33.06 -13.47
C ASN A 1037 -39.87 -33.50 -11.99
N ARG A 1038 -40.86 -33.01 -11.25
CA ARG A 1038 -41.01 -33.25 -9.80
C ARG A 1038 -41.93 -34.44 -9.50
N VAL A 1039 -42.60 -34.99 -10.50
CA VAL A 1039 -43.51 -36.12 -10.32
C VAL A 1039 -42.67 -37.38 -10.05
N ASN A 1040 -43.00 -38.11 -8.98
CA ASN A 1040 -42.36 -39.35 -8.53
C ASN A 1040 -40.85 -39.27 -8.30
N ASN A 1041 -40.33 -38.07 -8.05
CA ASN A 1041 -38.91 -37.84 -7.82
C ASN A 1041 -38.67 -37.61 -6.32
N PHE A 1042 -38.33 -38.67 -5.58
CA PHE A 1042 -38.16 -38.66 -4.12
C PHE A 1042 -36.70 -38.87 -3.67
N ASP A 1043 -35.72 -38.47 -4.49
CA ASP A 1043 -34.30 -38.82 -4.32
C ASP A 1043 -33.62 -38.23 -3.06
N LYS A 1044 -34.26 -37.30 -2.35
CA LYS A 1044 -33.73 -36.70 -1.10
C LYS A 1044 -34.30 -37.33 0.17
N SER A 1045 -33.72 -37.03 1.33
CA SER A 1045 -34.34 -37.40 2.61
C SER A 1045 -35.65 -36.61 2.83
N ALA A 1046 -36.71 -37.29 3.27
CA ALA A 1046 -37.95 -36.65 3.70
C ALA A 1046 -37.68 -35.59 4.78
N ASN A 1047 -38.24 -34.39 4.59
CA ASN A 1047 -38.15 -33.30 5.56
C ASN A 1047 -38.88 -33.71 6.85
N LYS A 1048 -38.15 -33.66 7.97
CA LYS A 1048 -38.75 -33.85 9.31
C LYS A 1048 -39.14 -32.50 9.86
N PHE A 1049 -40.42 -32.27 10.08
CA PHE A 1049 -40.96 -31.03 10.66
C PHE A 1049 -41.22 -31.22 12.15
N TRP A 1050 -40.53 -30.46 12.99
CA TRP A 1050 -40.55 -30.60 14.46
C TRP A 1050 -41.44 -29.56 15.13
N LEU A 1051 -42.03 -28.65 14.33
CA LEU A 1051 -42.85 -27.52 14.78
C LEU A 1051 -42.15 -26.68 15.85
N PHE A 1052 -40.86 -26.39 15.63
CA PHE A 1052 -40.04 -25.70 16.63
C PHE A 1052 -40.53 -24.28 16.92
N GLU A 1053 -41.18 -23.65 15.94
CA GLU A 1053 -41.84 -22.35 16.05
C GLU A 1053 -43.05 -22.36 17.00
N LEU A 1054 -43.66 -23.52 17.23
CA LEU A 1054 -44.82 -23.69 18.11
C LEU A 1054 -44.42 -24.19 19.50
N ASN A 1055 -43.39 -25.03 19.57
CA ASN A 1055 -42.97 -25.68 20.82
C ASN A 1055 -41.69 -25.09 21.48
N GLN A 1056 -41.24 -23.93 21.00
CA GLN A 1056 -40.04 -23.21 21.48
C GLN A 1056 -38.80 -24.10 21.46
N HIS A 1057 -38.47 -24.65 20.29
CA HIS A 1057 -37.37 -25.61 20.12
C HIS A 1057 -37.42 -26.77 21.15
N GLY A 1058 -38.63 -27.33 21.33
CA GLY A 1058 -38.93 -28.44 22.22
C GLY A 1058 -38.88 -28.10 23.72
N GLN A 1059 -38.84 -26.81 24.11
CA GLN A 1059 -38.86 -26.41 25.52
C GLN A 1059 -40.20 -26.73 26.19
N LEU A 1060 -41.32 -26.54 25.49
CA LEU A 1060 -42.65 -26.85 26.03
C LEU A 1060 -42.80 -28.35 26.31
N VAL A 1061 -42.28 -29.19 25.40
CA VAL A 1061 -42.27 -30.65 25.56
C VAL A 1061 -41.45 -31.07 26.78
N ARG A 1062 -40.27 -30.47 26.96
CA ARG A 1062 -39.35 -30.81 28.06
C ARG A 1062 -39.85 -30.33 29.42
N LYS A 1063 -40.38 -29.10 29.50
CA LYS A 1063 -40.71 -28.44 30.78
C LYS A 1063 -42.18 -28.54 31.17
N GLN A 1064 -43.09 -28.45 30.21
CA GLN A 1064 -44.54 -28.37 30.45
C GLN A 1064 -45.28 -29.62 29.99
N LYS A 1065 -44.58 -30.61 29.41
CA LYS A 1065 -45.17 -31.83 28.86
C LYS A 1065 -46.29 -31.51 27.85
N GLN A 1066 -46.10 -30.46 27.07
CA GLN A 1066 -47.03 -30.01 26.04
C GLN A 1066 -46.31 -29.91 24.70
N ASP A 1067 -46.97 -30.34 23.63
CA ASP A 1067 -46.51 -30.22 22.25
C ASP A 1067 -47.69 -29.84 21.34
N PHE A 1068 -47.40 -29.48 20.10
CA PHE A 1068 -48.42 -29.07 19.14
C PHE A 1068 -48.51 -30.03 17.97
N VAL A 1069 -49.70 -30.09 17.37
CA VAL A 1069 -49.91 -30.64 16.05
C VAL A 1069 -50.29 -29.54 15.08
N LEU A 1070 -49.91 -29.71 13.82
CA LEU A 1070 -50.23 -28.77 12.75
C LEU A 1070 -51.02 -29.50 11.67
N PHE A 1071 -52.29 -29.11 11.50
CA PHE A 1071 -53.16 -29.64 10.46
C PHE A 1071 -53.18 -28.69 9.27
N GLY A 1072 -52.61 -29.09 8.13
CA GLY A 1072 -52.48 -28.22 6.97
C GLY A 1072 -52.91 -28.87 5.66
N PHE A 1073 -52.97 -28.05 4.61
CA PHE A 1073 -53.34 -28.43 3.26
C PHE A 1073 -52.29 -27.94 2.26
N ILE A 1074 -51.68 -28.88 1.54
CA ILE A 1074 -50.81 -28.61 0.40
C ILE A 1074 -51.70 -28.60 -0.84
N SER A 1075 -51.95 -27.41 -1.36
CA SER A 1075 -52.86 -27.16 -2.46
C SER A 1075 -52.27 -27.65 -3.78
N PRO A 1076 -53.09 -28.19 -4.69
CA PRO A 1076 -52.60 -28.59 -6.00
C PRO A 1076 -52.09 -27.37 -6.80
N ARG A 1077 -51.27 -27.64 -7.81
CA ARG A 1077 -50.80 -26.62 -8.77
C ARG A 1077 -51.04 -27.10 -10.19
N GLN A 1078 -51.00 -26.18 -11.13
CA GLN A 1078 -50.99 -26.54 -12.55
C GLN A 1078 -49.70 -27.30 -12.89
N MET A 1079 -49.84 -28.43 -13.57
CA MET A 1079 -48.73 -29.26 -14.06
C MET A 1079 -48.49 -28.99 -15.54
N ASN A 1080 -47.24 -29.13 -15.97
CA ASN A 1080 -46.91 -29.08 -17.40
C ASN A 1080 -47.26 -30.41 -18.10
N GLU A 1081 -47.22 -30.43 -19.44
CA GLU A 1081 -47.62 -31.61 -20.22
C GLU A 1081 -46.80 -32.86 -19.87
N ASP A 1082 -45.49 -32.72 -19.67
CA ASP A 1082 -44.60 -33.84 -19.30
C ASP A 1082 -44.91 -34.39 -17.90
N GLU A 1083 -45.19 -33.50 -16.94
CA GLU A 1083 -45.61 -33.88 -15.58
C GLU A 1083 -46.97 -34.58 -15.59
N ILE A 1084 -47.91 -34.13 -16.42
CA ILE A 1084 -49.24 -34.76 -16.57
C ILE A 1084 -49.08 -36.16 -17.15
N LEU A 1085 -48.28 -36.33 -18.21
CA LEU A 1085 -48.03 -37.63 -18.83
C LEU A 1085 -47.40 -38.61 -17.82
N LEU A 1086 -46.38 -38.17 -17.08
CA LEU A 1086 -45.71 -39.00 -16.08
C LEU A 1086 -46.67 -39.36 -14.93
N LEU A 1087 -47.51 -38.42 -14.49
CA LEU A 1087 -48.48 -38.67 -13.43
C LEU A 1087 -49.54 -39.71 -13.86
N GLU A 1088 -50.02 -39.65 -15.11
CA GLU A 1088 -50.96 -40.64 -15.65
C GLU A 1088 -50.36 -42.05 -15.74
N GLU A 1089 -49.05 -42.20 -15.97
CA GLU A 1089 -48.37 -43.50 -15.91
C GLU A 1089 -48.45 -44.12 -14.51
N ILE A 1090 -48.30 -43.31 -13.46
CA ILE A 1090 -48.28 -43.76 -12.06
C ILE A 1090 -49.67 -44.08 -11.53
N LYS A 1091 -50.74 -43.58 -12.15
CA LYS A 1091 -52.13 -43.74 -11.72
C LYS A 1091 -52.54 -45.17 -11.36
N LYS A 1092 -52.02 -46.17 -12.10
CA LYS A 1092 -52.29 -47.59 -11.84
C LYS A 1092 -51.43 -48.17 -10.71
N GLU A 1093 -50.23 -47.64 -10.52
CA GLU A 1093 -49.25 -48.13 -9.56
C GLU A 1093 -49.46 -47.54 -8.16
N ASP A 1094 -49.71 -46.23 -8.07
CA ASP A 1094 -50.02 -45.54 -6.82
C ASP A 1094 -51.19 -44.55 -7.00
N PRO A 1095 -52.45 -45.03 -6.89
CA PRO A 1095 -53.63 -44.18 -7.06
C PRO A 1095 -53.79 -43.13 -5.96
N GLU A 1096 -53.23 -43.36 -4.77
CA GLU A 1096 -53.26 -42.37 -3.67
C GLU A 1096 -52.36 -41.19 -4.01
N TYR A 1097 -51.13 -41.45 -4.47
CA TYR A 1097 -50.22 -40.42 -4.99
C TYR A 1097 -50.84 -39.65 -6.15
N TYR A 1098 -51.35 -40.34 -7.17
CA TYR A 1098 -52.03 -39.72 -8.31
C TYR A 1098 -53.15 -38.76 -7.87
N ASN A 1099 -54.06 -39.24 -7.00
CA ASN A 1099 -55.18 -38.44 -6.53
C ASN A 1099 -54.72 -37.23 -5.72
N GLY A 1100 -53.70 -37.37 -4.86
CA GLY A 1100 -53.23 -36.27 -4.03
C GLY A 1100 -52.45 -35.21 -4.80
N VAL A 1101 -51.69 -35.59 -5.84
CA VAL A 1101 -51.06 -34.59 -6.72
C VAL A 1101 -52.11 -33.74 -7.46
N GLN A 1102 -53.23 -34.35 -7.87
CA GLN A 1102 -54.33 -33.64 -8.56
C GLN A 1102 -55.23 -32.83 -7.63
N SER A 1103 -55.59 -33.38 -6.47
CA SER A 1103 -56.57 -32.79 -5.55
C SER A 1103 -55.95 -32.04 -4.36
N GLY A 1104 -54.62 -32.08 -4.22
CA GLY A 1104 -53.90 -31.58 -3.05
C GLY A 1104 -53.79 -32.63 -1.94
N TRP A 1105 -53.12 -32.24 -0.86
CA TRP A 1105 -52.82 -33.12 0.27
C TRP A 1105 -53.22 -32.49 1.60
N SER A 1106 -54.15 -33.10 2.32
CA SER A 1106 -54.34 -32.81 3.74
C SER A 1106 -53.29 -33.54 4.55
N PHE A 1107 -52.70 -32.87 5.54
CA PHE A 1107 -51.68 -33.46 6.39
C PHE A 1107 -51.83 -33.05 7.85
N LEU A 1108 -51.40 -33.92 8.75
CA LEU A 1108 -51.28 -33.66 10.17
C LEU A 1108 -49.86 -33.99 10.63
N ILE A 1109 -49.09 -32.98 11.05
CA ILE A 1109 -47.75 -33.15 11.63
C ILE A 1109 -47.88 -33.31 13.14
N LEU A 1110 -47.28 -34.36 13.69
CA LEU A 1110 -47.39 -34.77 15.09
C LEU A 1110 -46.21 -34.28 15.94
N GLY A 1111 -46.01 -32.97 15.97
CA GLY A 1111 -45.04 -32.29 16.85
C GLY A 1111 -43.61 -32.82 16.77
N SER A 1112 -42.96 -32.90 17.92
CA SER A 1112 -41.55 -33.33 18.08
C SER A 1112 -41.27 -34.79 17.66
N THR A 1113 -42.30 -35.60 17.38
CA THR A 1113 -42.10 -36.94 16.80
C THR A 1113 -41.74 -36.89 15.32
N ALA A 1114 -42.04 -35.77 14.64
CA ALA A 1114 -41.95 -35.60 13.20
C ALA A 1114 -42.70 -36.69 12.39
N GLU A 1115 -43.65 -37.39 13.01
CA GLU A 1115 -44.57 -38.28 12.32
C GLU A 1115 -45.66 -37.45 11.62
N PHE A 1116 -46.16 -37.96 10.51
CA PHE A 1116 -47.21 -37.31 9.73
C PHE A 1116 -48.30 -38.30 9.35
N VAL A 1117 -49.52 -37.78 9.20
CA VAL A 1117 -50.64 -38.45 8.53
C VAL A 1117 -50.97 -37.61 7.30
N ILE A 1118 -51.12 -38.23 6.12
CA ILE A 1118 -51.32 -37.52 4.85
C ILE A 1118 -52.46 -38.21 4.09
N PHE A 1119 -53.42 -37.43 3.58
CA PHE A 1119 -54.53 -37.88 2.73
C PHE A 1119 -54.63 -37.05 1.45
N PRO A 1120 -55.00 -37.67 0.33
CA PRO A 1120 -55.35 -36.92 -0.87
C PRO A 1120 -56.65 -36.13 -0.66
N GLY A 1121 -56.68 -34.89 -1.16
CA GLY A 1121 -57.82 -33.98 -1.10
C GLY A 1121 -58.05 -33.34 0.27
N ILE A 1122 -59.15 -32.58 0.37
CA ILE A 1122 -59.62 -31.94 1.59
C ILE A 1122 -60.37 -32.97 2.44
N VAL A 1123 -60.03 -33.07 3.73
CA VAL A 1123 -60.64 -34.01 4.69
C VAL A 1123 -60.92 -33.29 6.00
N ASP A 1124 -61.93 -33.76 6.73
CA ASP A 1124 -62.24 -33.20 8.05
C ASP A 1124 -61.14 -33.53 9.07
N ARG A 1125 -60.92 -32.63 10.03
CA ARG A 1125 -59.97 -32.82 11.15
C ARG A 1125 -60.22 -34.12 11.90
N ALA A 1126 -61.48 -34.52 12.07
CA ALA A 1126 -61.83 -35.78 12.72
C ALA A 1126 -61.36 -37.02 11.94
N ALA A 1127 -61.45 -36.98 10.61
CA ALA A 1127 -61.05 -38.08 9.74
C ALA A 1127 -59.53 -38.30 9.76
N ILE A 1128 -58.73 -37.24 9.71
CA ILE A 1128 -57.27 -37.35 9.75
C ILE A 1128 -56.75 -37.79 11.13
N VAL A 1129 -57.41 -37.35 12.22
CA VAL A 1129 -57.05 -37.76 13.59
C VAL A 1129 -57.33 -39.25 13.82
N ALA A 1130 -58.42 -39.79 13.26
CA ALA A 1130 -58.74 -41.21 13.35
C ALA A 1130 -57.68 -42.11 12.68
N ALA A 1131 -56.89 -41.56 11.74
CA ALA A 1131 -55.84 -42.29 11.03
C ALA A 1131 -54.46 -42.24 11.72
N ILE A 1132 -54.35 -41.61 12.89
CA ILE A 1132 -53.10 -41.59 13.67
C ILE A 1132 -52.76 -43.01 14.12
N LYS A 1133 -51.55 -43.47 13.78
CA LYS A 1133 -51.09 -44.84 14.06
C LYS A 1133 -51.03 -45.10 15.58
N PRO A 1134 -51.38 -46.32 16.05
CA PRO A 1134 -51.25 -46.70 17.45
C PRO A 1134 -49.85 -46.49 18.05
N SER A 1135 -48.80 -46.56 17.23
CA SER A 1135 -47.41 -46.33 17.61
C SER A 1135 -47.14 -44.92 18.12
N PHE A 1136 -47.82 -43.90 17.57
CA PHE A 1136 -47.69 -42.52 18.00
C PHE A 1136 -48.17 -42.37 19.44
N TRP A 1137 -49.36 -42.91 19.77
CA TRP A 1137 -49.94 -42.79 21.10
C TRP A 1137 -49.07 -43.39 22.21
N LYS A 1138 -48.28 -44.41 21.89
CA LYS A 1138 -47.27 -44.95 22.81
C LYS A 1138 -46.08 -44.01 23.00
N LYS A 1139 -45.66 -43.29 21.95
CA LYS A 1139 -44.60 -42.27 22.04
C LYS A 1139 -45.08 -40.96 22.68
N ALA A 1140 -46.36 -40.66 22.54
CA ALA A 1140 -47.04 -39.49 23.08
C ALA A 1140 -47.41 -39.63 24.57
N GLU A 1141 -47.15 -40.78 25.18
CA GLU A 1141 -47.51 -41.04 26.58
C GLU A 1141 -46.84 -40.02 27.52
N GLY A 1142 -47.65 -39.31 28.30
CA GLY A 1142 -47.20 -38.26 29.22
C GLY A 1142 -46.90 -36.90 28.57
N ILE A 1143 -47.28 -36.68 27.30
CA ILE A 1143 -47.25 -35.38 26.62
C ILE A 1143 -48.65 -35.04 26.11
N GLN A 1144 -49.15 -33.85 26.43
CA GLN A 1144 -50.42 -33.32 25.92
C GLN A 1144 -50.19 -32.65 24.57
N TYR A 1145 -50.76 -33.20 23.49
CA TYR A 1145 -50.72 -32.61 22.16
C TYR A 1145 -51.93 -31.70 21.94
N LEU A 1146 -51.70 -30.50 21.43
CA LEU A 1146 -52.72 -29.47 21.20
C LEU A 1146 -52.76 -29.07 19.71
N PHE A 1147 -53.95 -28.80 19.19
CA PHE A 1147 -54.11 -28.04 17.95
C PHE A 1147 -53.78 -26.56 18.18
N THR A 1148 -53.60 -25.79 17.11
CA THR A 1148 -53.23 -24.36 17.22
C THR A 1148 -54.30 -23.52 17.93
N ASP A 1149 -55.57 -23.89 17.78
CA ASP A 1149 -56.72 -23.29 18.46
C ASP A 1149 -56.80 -23.63 19.97
N GLY A 1150 -55.94 -24.53 20.45
CA GLY A 1150 -55.87 -24.96 21.84
C GLY A 1150 -56.74 -26.18 22.17
N THR A 1151 -57.46 -26.76 21.20
CA THR A 1151 -58.17 -28.03 21.40
C THR A 1151 -57.18 -29.17 21.63
N VAL A 1152 -57.52 -30.11 22.51
CA VAL A 1152 -56.66 -31.24 22.84
C VAL A 1152 -56.79 -32.32 21.78
N LEU A 1153 -55.66 -32.89 21.35
CA LEU A 1153 -55.63 -34.05 20.47
C LEU A 1153 -56.01 -35.30 21.28
N GLU A 1154 -57.25 -35.73 21.15
CA GLU A 1154 -57.77 -36.92 21.82
C GLU A 1154 -57.72 -38.15 20.92
N ARG A 1155 -57.44 -39.31 21.54
CA ARG A 1155 -57.49 -40.60 20.86
C ARG A 1155 -58.95 -40.97 20.61
N VAL A 1156 -59.35 -41.03 19.34
CA VAL A 1156 -60.65 -41.59 18.94
C VAL A 1156 -60.67 -43.08 19.35
N GLN A 1157 -61.65 -43.47 20.16
CA GLN A 1157 -61.79 -44.83 20.68
C GLN A 1157 -62.21 -45.83 19.61
#